data_AF-A0A8H7AX13-F1
#
_entry.id   AF-A0A8H7AX13-F1
#
_cell.length_a   1.000
_cell.length_b   1.000
_cell.length_c   1.000
_cell.angle_alpha   90.00
_cell.angle_beta   90.00
_cell.angle_gamma   90.00
#
_symmetry.space_group_name_H-M   'P 1'
#
loop_
_entity.id
_entity.type
_entity.pdbx_description
1 polymer ?
#
loop_
_entity_poly.entity_id
_entity_poly.type
_entity_poly.pdbx_seq_one_letter_code
_entity_poly.pdbx_strand_id
1 'polypeptide(L)'
;IVMALRTLSAKSAAALDQELMSSGAFSIDQLMELAGLSVSQAVFKLQPLSKGKRILVACGPGNNGGDGLVAARHLFHYGYQPTIYYPKQSKNELYQRLKKQLEDLKVPFTEDFTSALKQTDHIVDAIFGFSFSGEVREPFPKVIEALASTSVPVLAVDAPSSWDIEEGPRDSGPGKGFMPPALISLTAPKPLVKKFTGRHFLGGRFLSPEMADKYNLDIPACFAEREQTTQLKMVPRAPSREALTLLKHSVRPSVVVRSQTQRCLLSSTTRPTLPSHAQPQIPQQSIRNTATFTHSHHAEAVSVIPTTVDTSNADFKENKRQMDEATENLVNLHTKIAQGGPQKARDKHIQRGKMLVRDRISALIDPGTPFLELSQMAGYDMYGEDDVPAGGIVTGIGTVNGVQCMVVANDATVKGGTYYPVTVKKHLRAQTIAQENRLPCIYLVDSGGANLPNQADVFPDVNHFGRIFYNQARMSAMGIPQISVVMGPCTAGGAYVPSMSDENIIVENQGHIFLAGPPLVKAATGEVVSAEDLGGGKLHSEVSGVTDYLAVDDAHALVLARRSVGNLNWHRNQTITQQPTFQEPLYDPQELSGIVGTNLRRQIPIHEIIARIVDGSSFDEFKPLYGSTLVTGFAKIYGHPVGIVANNGILFSESSLKGAHFVQLCGKRHIPLIFLQNISGFMVGQDAEKGGIAKNGAKLVTAVSCVDVPKFTVVVGSSAGAGNYGMCGRAYSPRLLFTWPNAKTSVMGAEQLSSVMEAVGKKVDPALKARIEHESEATFGSARLWDDGIIPPEHTRRVLGMGLQMACGGQNKGVEKESTWGVFRM
;
A
#
# COMPACT_ATOMS: atom_id res chain seq x y z
N ILE A 1 -4.05 -27.61 -13.45
CA ILE A 1 -3.73 -28.87 -12.73
C ILE A 1 -4.95 -29.77 -12.85
N VAL A 2 -4.84 -30.95 -13.46
CA VAL A 2 -5.95 -31.90 -13.65
C VAL A 2 -6.04 -32.75 -12.39
N MET A 3 -6.99 -32.46 -11.50
CA MET A 3 -7.24 -33.23 -10.27
C MET A 3 -8.47 -34.11 -10.45
N ALA A 4 -8.46 -35.31 -9.84
CA ALA A 4 -9.65 -36.13 -9.75
C ALA A 4 -10.63 -35.46 -8.78
N LEU A 5 -11.73 -34.90 -9.31
CA LEU A 5 -12.68 -34.10 -8.53
C LEU A 5 -13.25 -34.90 -7.36
N ARG A 6 -12.88 -34.54 -6.13
CA ARG A 6 -13.43 -35.12 -4.91
C ARG A 6 -14.85 -34.58 -4.66
N THR A 7 -15.75 -35.46 -4.23
CA THR A 7 -17.18 -35.15 -4.03
C THR A 7 -17.63 -35.49 -2.62
N LEU A 8 -18.51 -34.69 -2.03
CA LEU A 8 -19.14 -34.96 -0.73
C LEU A 8 -20.58 -35.44 -0.89
N SER A 9 -20.94 -36.52 -0.21
CA SER A 9 -22.35 -36.97 -0.09
C SER A 9 -23.22 -35.86 0.51
N ALA A 10 -24.54 -35.91 0.25
CA ALA A 10 -25.49 -34.94 0.81
C ALA A 10 -25.39 -34.86 2.35
N LYS A 11 -25.20 -36.01 3.01
CA LYS A 11 -25.02 -36.07 4.47
C LYS A 11 -23.72 -35.42 4.94
N SER A 12 -22.63 -35.63 4.21
CA SER A 12 -21.33 -35.01 4.53
C SER A 12 -21.33 -33.51 4.27
N ALA A 13 -22.02 -33.05 3.22
CA ALA A 13 -22.21 -31.62 2.95
C ALA A 13 -23.02 -30.95 4.06
N ALA A 14 -24.09 -31.59 4.55
CA ALA A 14 -24.86 -31.08 5.68
C ALA A 14 -24.03 -31.00 6.98
N ALA A 15 -23.16 -32.00 7.21
CA ALA A 15 -22.25 -32.00 8.36
C ALA A 15 -21.21 -30.86 8.26
N LEU A 16 -20.69 -30.60 7.05
CA LEU A 16 -19.78 -29.49 6.80
C LEU A 16 -20.45 -28.13 7.04
N ASP A 17 -21.68 -27.93 6.55
CA ASP A 17 -22.44 -26.70 6.81
C ASP A 17 -22.70 -26.51 8.32
N GLN A 18 -23.05 -27.58 9.03
CA GLN A 18 -23.22 -27.54 10.50
C GLN A 18 -21.90 -27.21 11.23
N GLU A 19 -20.78 -27.72 10.73
CA GLU A 19 -19.47 -27.43 11.29
C GLU A 19 -19.03 -25.99 11.00
N LEU A 20 -19.31 -25.48 9.81
CA LEU A 20 -19.12 -24.06 9.46
C LEU A 20 -19.92 -23.14 10.37
N MET A 21 -21.16 -23.52 10.70
CA MET A 21 -21.99 -22.74 11.61
C MET A 21 -21.60 -22.86 13.08
N SER A 22 -20.88 -23.92 13.45
CA SER A 22 -20.43 -24.14 14.83
C SER A 22 -18.96 -23.73 15.00
N SER A 23 -18.01 -24.64 14.78
CA SER A 23 -16.59 -24.35 14.93
C SER A 23 -16.05 -23.36 13.90
N GLY A 24 -16.68 -23.25 12.73
CA GLY A 24 -16.35 -22.22 11.74
C GLY A 24 -16.89 -20.82 12.06
N ALA A 25 -17.78 -20.70 13.06
CA ALA A 25 -18.39 -19.46 13.53
C ALA A 25 -19.11 -18.61 12.44
N PHE A 26 -19.52 -19.21 11.33
CA PHE A 26 -20.33 -18.52 10.32
C PHE A 26 -21.80 -18.52 10.73
N SER A 27 -22.48 -17.38 10.59
CA SER A 27 -23.94 -17.39 10.63
C SER A 27 -24.51 -17.97 9.33
N ILE A 28 -25.74 -18.48 9.38
CA ILE A 28 -26.45 -18.94 8.17
C ILE A 28 -26.60 -17.80 7.15
N ASP A 29 -26.82 -16.56 7.60
CA ASP A 29 -26.83 -15.36 6.76
C ASP A 29 -25.50 -15.16 6.02
N GLN A 30 -24.37 -15.34 6.71
CA GLN A 30 -23.04 -15.15 6.11
C GLN A 30 -22.74 -16.23 5.07
N LEU A 31 -23.08 -17.49 5.34
CA LEU A 31 -22.90 -18.57 4.37
C LEU A 31 -23.75 -18.33 3.12
N MET A 32 -24.99 -17.88 3.31
CA MET A 32 -25.91 -17.54 2.22
C MET A 32 -25.44 -16.34 1.41
N GLU A 33 -24.87 -15.31 2.06
CA GLU A 33 -24.29 -14.14 1.39
C GLU A 33 -23.15 -14.56 0.45
N LEU A 34 -22.24 -15.40 0.94
CA LEU A 34 -21.09 -15.87 0.18
C LEU A 34 -21.49 -16.83 -0.95
N ALA A 35 -22.50 -17.66 -0.71
CA ALA A 35 -23.09 -18.54 -1.72
C ALA A 35 -23.72 -17.74 -2.86
N GLY A 36 -24.62 -16.79 -2.56
CA GLY A 36 -25.26 -15.95 -3.57
C GLY A 36 -24.28 -15.04 -4.32
N LEU A 37 -23.24 -14.54 -3.65
CA LEU A 37 -22.14 -13.83 -4.31
C LEU A 37 -21.42 -14.73 -5.33
N SER A 38 -21.18 -16.00 -4.98
CA SER A 38 -20.55 -16.95 -5.91
C SER A 38 -21.44 -17.24 -7.13
N VAL A 39 -22.74 -17.39 -6.92
CA VAL A 39 -23.72 -17.57 -8.00
C VAL A 39 -23.72 -16.35 -8.94
N SER A 40 -23.76 -15.13 -8.40
CA SER A 40 -23.77 -13.91 -9.23
C SER A 40 -22.49 -13.74 -10.07
N GLN A 41 -21.33 -14.13 -9.53
CA GLN A 41 -20.06 -14.15 -10.27
C GLN A 41 -20.06 -15.23 -11.38
N ALA A 42 -20.62 -16.41 -11.13
CA ALA A 42 -20.78 -17.42 -12.19
C ALA A 42 -21.69 -16.92 -13.32
N VAL A 43 -22.82 -16.28 -12.98
CA VAL A 43 -23.70 -15.65 -13.98
C VAL A 43 -22.95 -14.59 -14.77
N PHE A 44 -22.17 -13.72 -14.13
CA PHE A 44 -21.38 -12.70 -14.82
C PHE A 44 -20.39 -13.29 -15.85
N LYS A 45 -19.76 -14.43 -15.53
CA LYS A 45 -18.87 -15.16 -16.45
C LYS A 45 -19.62 -15.84 -17.60
N LEU A 46 -20.82 -16.34 -17.33
CA LEU A 46 -21.63 -17.07 -18.30
C LEU A 46 -22.37 -16.12 -19.27
N GLN A 47 -22.86 -15.01 -18.74
CA GLN A 47 -23.70 -14.02 -19.40
C GLN A 47 -23.14 -12.61 -19.14
N PRO A 48 -22.03 -12.20 -19.76
CA PRO A 48 -21.54 -10.83 -19.64
C PRO A 48 -22.62 -9.81 -20.05
N LEU A 49 -22.59 -8.61 -19.47
CA LEU A 49 -23.58 -7.55 -19.73
C LEU A 49 -23.79 -7.21 -21.22
N SER A 50 -22.81 -7.51 -22.07
CA SER A 50 -22.90 -7.34 -23.53
C SER A 50 -23.79 -8.38 -24.23
N LYS A 51 -24.06 -9.53 -23.61
CA LYS A 51 -24.91 -10.60 -24.16
C LYS A 51 -26.37 -10.53 -23.71
N GLY A 52 -26.68 -9.69 -22.73
CA GLY A 52 -28.01 -9.54 -22.17
C GLY A 52 -27.94 -9.18 -20.69
N LYS A 53 -29.00 -8.57 -20.19
CA LYS A 53 -29.09 -8.08 -18.80
C LYS A 53 -30.23 -8.71 -18.01
N ARG A 54 -31.18 -9.35 -18.68
CA ARG A 54 -32.43 -9.83 -18.06
C ARG A 54 -32.21 -11.23 -17.50
N ILE A 55 -32.25 -11.36 -16.17
CA ILE A 55 -31.97 -12.63 -15.48
C ILE A 55 -33.23 -13.10 -14.75
N LEU A 56 -33.71 -14.31 -15.04
CA LEU A 56 -34.80 -14.92 -14.28
C LEU A 56 -34.23 -15.81 -13.19
N VAL A 57 -34.58 -15.56 -11.93
CA VAL A 57 -34.13 -16.36 -10.79
C VAL A 57 -35.32 -17.14 -10.25
N ALA A 58 -35.27 -18.47 -10.38
CA ALA A 58 -36.30 -19.38 -9.88
C ALA A 58 -35.91 -19.89 -8.49
N CYS A 59 -36.64 -19.48 -7.45
CA CYS A 59 -36.31 -19.79 -6.05
C CYS A 59 -37.25 -20.85 -5.47
N GLY A 60 -36.67 -21.80 -4.74
CA GLY A 60 -37.40 -22.75 -3.89
C GLY A 60 -37.58 -22.26 -2.45
N PRO A 61 -38.30 -23.00 -1.59
CA PRO A 61 -38.64 -22.56 -0.23
C PRO A 61 -37.49 -22.70 0.80
N GLY A 62 -36.39 -23.34 0.44
CA GLY A 62 -35.26 -23.65 1.34
C GLY A 62 -34.01 -22.80 1.08
N ASN A 63 -32.88 -23.23 1.64
CA ASN A 63 -31.60 -22.50 1.56
C ASN A 63 -31.18 -22.17 0.13
N ASN A 64 -31.34 -23.11 -0.82
CA ASN A 64 -30.98 -22.87 -2.22
C ASN A 64 -31.76 -21.67 -2.82
N GLY A 65 -33.04 -21.53 -2.47
CA GLY A 65 -33.84 -20.38 -2.89
C GLY A 65 -33.38 -19.08 -2.24
N GLY A 66 -32.93 -19.14 -0.98
CA GLY A 66 -32.26 -18.03 -0.29
C GLY A 66 -30.97 -17.59 -0.99
N ASP A 67 -30.13 -18.55 -1.40
CA ASP A 67 -28.93 -18.28 -2.21
C ASP A 67 -29.29 -17.57 -3.53
N GLY A 68 -30.39 -17.99 -4.16
CA GLY A 68 -30.97 -17.32 -5.33
C GLY A 68 -31.39 -15.87 -5.08
N LEU A 69 -32.05 -15.57 -3.95
CA LEU A 69 -32.44 -14.20 -3.58
C LEU A 69 -31.22 -13.30 -3.36
N VAL A 70 -30.19 -13.80 -2.67
CA VAL A 70 -28.91 -13.10 -2.50
C VAL A 70 -28.23 -12.87 -3.86
N ALA A 71 -28.19 -13.90 -4.70
CA ALA A 71 -27.60 -13.80 -6.04
C ALA A 71 -28.28 -12.71 -6.87
N ALA A 72 -29.62 -12.62 -6.82
CA ALA A 72 -30.36 -11.57 -7.49
C ALA A 72 -29.99 -10.16 -6.99
N ARG A 73 -29.81 -9.98 -5.68
CA ARG A 73 -29.38 -8.69 -5.11
C ARG A 73 -28.01 -8.29 -5.64
N HIS A 74 -27.03 -9.20 -5.65
CA HIS A 74 -25.72 -8.90 -6.23
C HIS A 74 -25.78 -8.64 -7.75
N LEU A 75 -26.60 -9.41 -8.49
CA LEU A 75 -26.79 -9.19 -9.92
C LEU A 75 -27.37 -7.80 -10.23
N PHE A 76 -28.30 -7.31 -9.42
CA PHE A 76 -28.80 -5.93 -9.52
C PHE A 76 -27.65 -4.92 -9.38
N HIS A 77 -26.79 -5.09 -8.36
CA HIS A 77 -25.61 -4.23 -8.18
C HIS A 77 -24.56 -4.37 -9.28
N TYR A 78 -24.52 -5.50 -9.98
CA TYR A 78 -23.67 -5.70 -11.16
C TYR A 78 -24.27 -5.10 -12.45
N GLY A 79 -25.45 -4.46 -12.37
CA GLY A 79 -26.11 -3.81 -13.51
C GLY A 79 -27.01 -4.71 -14.34
N TYR A 80 -27.35 -5.92 -13.85
CA TYR A 80 -28.37 -6.77 -14.44
C TYR A 80 -29.78 -6.32 -14.02
N GLN A 81 -30.78 -6.85 -14.72
CA GLN A 81 -32.20 -6.68 -14.46
C GLN A 81 -32.79 -8.03 -14.02
N PRO A 82 -32.60 -8.43 -12.74
CA PRO A 82 -33.16 -9.68 -12.25
C PRO A 82 -34.69 -9.60 -12.14
N THR A 83 -35.37 -10.73 -12.37
CA THR A 83 -36.79 -10.95 -12.07
C THR A 83 -36.90 -12.24 -11.26
N ILE A 84 -37.67 -12.21 -10.16
CA ILE A 84 -37.74 -13.32 -9.22
C ILE A 84 -39.04 -14.11 -9.40
N TYR A 85 -38.93 -15.40 -9.61
CA TYR A 85 -40.04 -16.33 -9.49
C TYR A 85 -39.91 -17.12 -8.19
N TYR A 86 -40.73 -16.80 -7.19
CA TYR A 86 -40.68 -17.41 -5.86
C TYR A 86 -42.08 -17.82 -5.36
N PRO A 87 -42.65 -18.92 -5.90
CA PRO A 87 -44.06 -19.26 -5.72
C PRO A 87 -44.39 -19.88 -4.36
N LYS A 88 -43.40 -20.47 -3.67
CA LYS A 88 -43.56 -21.02 -2.31
C LYS A 88 -42.64 -20.30 -1.35
N GLN A 89 -43.13 -19.21 -0.79
CA GLN A 89 -42.36 -18.38 0.13
C GLN A 89 -42.38 -18.98 1.53
N SER A 90 -41.19 -19.22 2.09
CA SER A 90 -41.05 -19.72 3.46
C SER A 90 -41.27 -18.59 4.48
N LYS A 91 -41.84 -18.96 5.65
CA LYS A 91 -42.05 -18.03 6.79
C LYS A 91 -40.78 -17.76 7.59
N ASN A 92 -39.65 -18.36 7.21
CA ASN A 92 -38.37 -18.10 7.86
C ASN A 92 -38.00 -16.62 7.71
N GLU A 93 -37.70 -15.97 8.83
CA GLU A 93 -37.38 -14.55 8.91
C GLU A 93 -36.22 -14.15 7.98
N LEU A 94 -35.21 -15.02 7.84
CA LEU A 94 -34.07 -14.82 6.94
C LEU A 94 -34.53 -14.49 5.51
N TYR A 95 -35.40 -15.33 4.94
CA TYR A 95 -35.85 -15.17 3.56
C TYR A 95 -36.81 -13.99 3.41
N GLN A 96 -37.57 -13.65 4.45
CA GLN A 96 -38.41 -12.46 4.45
C GLN A 96 -37.57 -11.19 4.41
N ARG A 97 -36.44 -11.14 5.15
CA ARG A 97 -35.49 -10.03 5.08
C ARG A 97 -34.84 -9.91 3.70
N LEU A 98 -34.42 -11.03 3.09
CA LEU A 98 -33.85 -11.03 1.74
C LEU A 98 -34.87 -10.56 0.69
N LYS A 99 -36.12 -11.00 0.80
CA LYS A 99 -37.22 -10.52 -0.03
C LYS A 99 -37.41 -9.01 0.13
N LYS A 100 -37.46 -8.51 1.36
CA LYS A 100 -37.60 -7.07 1.65
C LYS A 100 -36.47 -6.25 1.03
N GLN A 101 -35.22 -6.73 1.10
CA GLN A 101 -34.09 -6.07 0.45
C GLN A 101 -34.26 -5.95 -1.07
N LEU A 102 -34.76 -7.01 -1.73
CA LEU A 102 -35.04 -6.98 -3.18
C LEU A 102 -36.21 -6.05 -3.53
N GLU A 103 -37.25 -6.00 -2.69
CA GLU A 103 -38.36 -5.05 -2.84
C GLU A 103 -37.88 -3.59 -2.70
N ASP A 104 -37.00 -3.31 -1.73
CA ASP A 104 -36.42 -1.97 -1.53
C ASP A 104 -35.53 -1.54 -2.71
N LEU A 105 -34.89 -2.50 -3.38
CA LEU A 105 -34.16 -2.31 -4.64
C LEU A 105 -35.08 -2.26 -5.88
N LYS A 106 -36.40 -2.42 -5.70
CA LYS A 106 -37.41 -2.48 -6.77
C LYS A 106 -37.16 -3.59 -7.79
N VAL A 107 -36.61 -4.72 -7.34
CA VAL A 107 -36.47 -5.92 -8.16
C VAL A 107 -37.85 -6.59 -8.30
N PRO A 108 -38.35 -6.85 -9.53
CA PRO A 108 -39.69 -7.39 -9.75
C PRO A 108 -39.81 -8.87 -9.33
N PHE A 109 -40.95 -9.20 -8.71
CA PHE A 109 -41.38 -10.57 -8.46
C PHE A 109 -42.52 -10.93 -9.43
N THR A 110 -42.50 -12.15 -9.97
CA THR A 110 -43.52 -12.67 -10.89
C THR A 110 -44.15 -13.95 -10.35
N GLU A 111 -45.45 -14.11 -10.59
CA GLU A 111 -46.20 -15.35 -10.33
C GLU A 111 -46.35 -16.20 -11.61
N ASP A 112 -46.08 -15.63 -12.79
CA ASP A 112 -46.13 -16.33 -14.07
C ASP A 112 -44.71 -16.58 -14.60
N PHE A 113 -44.23 -17.80 -14.39
CA PHE A 113 -42.92 -18.24 -14.87
C PHE A 113 -42.84 -18.26 -16.40
N THR A 114 -43.91 -18.64 -17.09
CA THR A 114 -43.92 -18.84 -18.55
C THR A 114 -43.82 -17.50 -19.27
N SER A 115 -44.49 -16.47 -18.78
CA SER A 115 -44.39 -15.12 -19.34
C SER A 115 -43.04 -14.48 -19.07
N ALA A 116 -42.48 -14.65 -17.87
CA ALA A 116 -41.14 -14.13 -17.53
C ALA A 116 -40.04 -14.79 -18.38
N LEU A 117 -40.16 -16.09 -18.66
CA LEU A 117 -39.23 -16.85 -19.48
C LEU A 117 -39.04 -16.24 -20.88
N LYS A 118 -40.10 -15.70 -21.50
CA LYS A 118 -40.04 -15.09 -22.84
C LYS A 118 -39.22 -13.81 -22.90
N GLN A 119 -38.98 -13.17 -21.76
CA GLN A 119 -38.30 -11.87 -21.66
C GLN A 119 -36.94 -11.99 -20.98
N THR A 120 -36.37 -13.20 -20.92
CA THR A 120 -35.17 -13.51 -20.14
C THR A 120 -33.99 -13.86 -21.05
N ASP A 121 -32.80 -13.38 -20.70
CA ASP A 121 -31.55 -13.69 -21.42
C ASP A 121 -30.78 -14.86 -20.78
N HIS A 122 -30.93 -15.07 -19.46
CA HIS A 122 -30.30 -16.17 -18.71
C HIS A 122 -31.12 -16.55 -17.47
N ILE A 123 -31.09 -17.82 -17.06
CA ILE A 123 -31.87 -18.33 -15.93
C ILE A 123 -30.95 -18.85 -14.82
N VAL A 124 -31.29 -18.55 -13.57
CA VAL A 124 -30.71 -19.17 -12.38
C VAL A 124 -31.72 -20.13 -11.78
N ASP A 125 -31.43 -21.43 -11.85
CA ASP A 125 -32.20 -22.50 -11.20
C ASP A 125 -31.72 -22.68 -9.76
N ALA A 126 -32.44 -22.05 -8.83
CA ALA A 126 -32.19 -22.08 -7.39
C ALA A 126 -33.38 -22.73 -6.65
N ILE A 127 -34.05 -23.71 -7.28
CA ILE A 127 -35.26 -24.33 -6.73
C ILE A 127 -34.88 -25.37 -5.67
N PHE A 128 -34.15 -26.43 -6.04
CA PHE A 128 -33.73 -27.48 -5.12
C PHE A 128 -32.22 -27.66 -5.13
N GLY A 129 -31.61 -27.63 -3.94
CA GLY A 129 -30.18 -27.90 -3.74
C GLY A 129 -29.95 -29.27 -3.12
N PHE A 130 -28.73 -29.53 -2.62
CA PHE A 130 -28.32 -30.85 -2.12
C PHE A 130 -29.16 -31.45 -0.99
N SER A 131 -29.86 -30.63 -0.21
CA SER A 131 -30.64 -31.08 0.95
C SER A 131 -32.03 -31.61 0.59
N PHE A 132 -32.45 -31.51 -0.67
CA PHE A 132 -33.74 -32.00 -1.12
C PHE A 132 -33.73 -33.53 -1.32
N SER A 133 -34.67 -34.24 -0.70
CA SER A 133 -34.78 -35.70 -0.73
C SER A 133 -36.21 -36.22 -0.94
N GLY A 134 -37.13 -35.38 -1.42
CA GLY A 134 -38.56 -35.72 -1.57
C GLY A 134 -39.05 -35.80 -3.01
N GLU A 135 -40.36 -36.07 -3.18
CA GLU A 135 -41.05 -35.90 -4.46
C GLU A 135 -41.27 -34.42 -4.78
N VAL A 136 -41.06 -34.05 -6.04
CA VAL A 136 -41.30 -32.69 -6.52
C VAL A 136 -42.82 -32.45 -6.61
N ARG A 137 -43.33 -31.50 -5.81
CA ARG A 137 -44.76 -31.15 -5.75
C ARG A 137 -45.05 -29.83 -6.45
N GLU A 138 -46.28 -29.65 -6.94
CA GLU A 138 -46.79 -28.40 -7.53
C GLU A 138 -46.40 -27.15 -6.72
N PRO A 139 -45.97 -26.04 -7.36
CA PRO A 139 -45.97 -25.79 -8.81
C PRO A 139 -44.66 -26.16 -9.53
N PHE A 140 -43.69 -26.77 -8.83
CA PHE A 140 -42.35 -26.99 -9.37
C PHE A 140 -42.23 -27.98 -10.55
N PRO A 141 -43.06 -29.03 -10.70
CA PRO A 141 -43.01 -29.91 -11.87
C PRO A 141 -43.07 -29.15 -13.19
N LYS A 142 -44.04 -28.24 -13.32
CA LYS A 142 -44.23 -27.41 -14.52
C LYS A 142 -43.06 -26.46 -14.78
N VAL A 143 -42.47 -25.91 -13.72
CA VAL A 143 -41.31 -25.01 -13.82
C VAL A 143 -40.10 -25.79 -14.31
N ILE A 144 -39.87 -26.99 -13.78
CA ILE A 144 -38.76 -27.86 -14.19
C ILE A 144 -38.96 -28.35 -15.64
N GLU A 145 -40.19 -28.65 -16.06
CA GLU A 145 -40.49 -28.95 -17.46
C GLU A 145 -40.24 -27.75 -18.39
N ALA A 146 -40.55 -26.54 -17.94
CA ALA A 146 -40.25 -25.31 -18.68
C ALA A 146 -38.73 -25.05 -18.75
N LEU A 147 -37.97 -25.32 -17.68
CA LEU A 147 -36.50 -25.28 -17.68
C LEU A 147 -35.90 -26.33 -18.63
N ALA A 148 -36.53 -27.49 -18.75
CA ALA A 148 -36.07 -28.56 -19.64
C ALA A 148 -36.34 -28.29 -21.12
N SER A 149 -37.39 -27.51 -21.42
CA SER A 149 -37.84 -27.22 -22.79
C SER A 149 -37.38 -25.86 -23.34
N THR A 150 -36.81 -24.99 -22.50
CA THR A 150 -36.35 -23.66 -22.91
C THR A 150 -35.04 -23.70 -23.70
N SER A 151 -34.87 -22.76 -24.62
CA SER A 151 -33.60 -22.48 -25.30
C SER A 151 -32.73 -21.46 -24.55
N VAL A 152 -33.25 -20.83 -23.49
CA VAL A 152 -32.52 -19.85 -22.69
C VAL A 152 -31.49 -20.58 -21.81
N PRO A 153 -30.21 -20.15 -21.77
CA PRO A 153 -29.20 -20.83 -20.96
C PRO A 153 -29.52 -20.81 -19.46
N VAL A 154 -29.36 -21.96 -18.80
CA VAL A 154 -29.62 -22.16 -17.36
C VAL A 154 -28.32 -22.40 -16.60
N LEU A 155 -28.13 -21.69 -15.48
CA LEU A 155 -27.18 -22.02 -14.43
C LEU A 155 -27.92 -22.69 -13.27
N ALA A 156 -27.62 -23.95 -12.99
CA ALA A 156 -28.11 -24.64 -11.80
C ALA A 156 -27.27 -24.28 -10.57
N VAL A 157 -27.94 -23.96 -9.46
CA VAL A 157 -27.32 -23.69 -8.17
C VAL A 157 -27.32 -24.97 -7.33
N ASP A 158 -26.11 -25.39 -6.99
CA ASP A 158 -25.75 -26.56 -6.21
C ASP A 158 -26.05 -27.93 -6.82
N ALA A 159 -27.25 -28.11 -7.36
CA ALA A 159 -27.68 -29.25 -8.15
C ALA A 159 -28.75 -28.82 -9.17
N PRO A 160 -28.84 -29.44 -10.35
CA PRO A 160 -30.00 -29.27 -11.22
C PRO A 160 -31.26 -29.77 -10.52
N SER A 161 -32.34 -28.98 -10.51
CA SER A 161 -33.52 -29.28 -9.69
C SER A 161 -34.27 -30.57 -10.06
N SER A 162 -33.99 -31.18 -11.22
CA SER A 162 -34.54 -32.47 -11.65
C SER A 162 -33.65 -33.68 -11.33
N TRP A 163 -32.45 -33.46 -10.78
CA TRP A 163 -31.46 -34.52 -10.56
C TRP A 163 -31.50 -35.06 -9.14
N ASP A 164 -31.11 -36.32 -9.00
CA ASP A 164 -30.72 -36.90 -7.73
C ASP A 164 -29.29 -36.49 -7.36
N ILE A 165 -29.05 -36.18 -6.09
CA ILE A 165 -27.77 -35.65 -5.60
C ILE A 165 -26.65 -36.69 -5.61
N GLU A 166 -27.00 -37.96 -5.40
CA GLU A 166 -26.07 -39.07 -5.35
C GLU A 166 -25.95 -39.74 -6.74
N GLU A 167 -27.09 -39.95 -7.40
CA GLU A 167 -27.16 -40.76 -8.62
C GLU A 167 -27.12 -39.94 -9.92
N GLY A 168 -27.41 -38.63 -9.88
CA GLY A 168 -27.44 -37.75 -11.05
C GLY A 168 -28.80 -37.69 -11.76
N PRO A 169 -28.85 -37.63 -13.11
CA PRO A 169 -30.12 -37.49 -13.83
C PRO A 169 -31.09 -38.65 -13.52
N ARG A 170 -32.37 -38.33 -13.32
CA ARG A 170 -33.43 -39.33 -13.07
C ARG A 170 -34.01 -39.88 -14.38
N ASP A 171 -34.31 -41.19 -14.39
CA ASP A 171 -34.87 -41.88 -15.56
C ASP A 171 -36.39 -41.63 -15.76
N SER A 172 -37.04 -41.01 -14.77
CA SER A 172 -38.47 -40.67 -14.77
C SER A 172 -38.75 -39.43 -13.92
N GLY A 173 -39.80 -38.67 -14.24
CA GLY A 173 -40.24 -37.48 -13.51
C GLY A 173 -40.06 -36.17 -14.29
N PRO A 174 -40.44 -35.02 -13.69
CA PRO A 174 -40.34 -33.71 -14.33
C PRO A 174 -38.89 -33.36 -14.68
N GLY A 175 -38.64 -32.89 -15.89
CA GLY A 175 -37.28 -32.56 -16.36
C GLY A 175 -36.42 -33.78 -16.67
N LYS A 176 -37.03 -34.93 -16.98
CA LYS A 176 -36.32 -36.11 -17.52
C LYS A 176 -35.44 -35.69 -18.71
N GLY A 177 -34.16 -36.05 -18.66
CA GLY A 177 -33.18 -35.72 -19.71
C GLY A 177 -32.70 -34.26 -19.70
N PHE A 178 -33.12 -33.43 -18.75
CA PHE A 178 -32.62 -32.06 -18.62
C PHE A 178 -31.15 -32.06 -18.18
N MET A 179 -30.30 -31.37 -18.95
CA MET A 179 -28.90 -31.11 -18.63
C MET A 179 -28.65 -29.60 -18.79
N PRO A 180 -28.51 -28.84 -17.70
CA PRO A 180 -28.23 -27.41 -17.82
C PRO A 180 -26.83 -27.17 -18.40
N PRO A 181 -26.62 -26.09 -19.18
CA PRO A 181 -25.32 -25.79 -19.77
C PRO A 181 -24.26 -25.40 -18.73
N ALA A 182 -24.68 -25.00 -17.52
CA ALA A 182 -23.78 -24.69 -16.41
C ALA A 182 -24.33 -25.11 -15.05
N LEU A 183 -23.41 -25.43 -14.13
CA LEU A 183 -23.68 -25.79 -12.74
C LEU A 183 -22.66 -25.08 -11.85
N ILE A 184 -23.10 -24.52 -10.72
CA ILE A 184 -22.21 -24.08 -9.64
C ILE A 184 -22.44 -24.94 -8.41
N SER A 185 -21.43 -25.67 -7.95
CA SER A 185 -21.47 -26.35 -6.65
C SER A 185 -21.05 -25.41 -5.55
N LEU A 186 -21.86 -25.26 -4.52
CA LEU A 186 -21.56 -24.41 -3.37
C LEU A 186 -20.87 -25.25 -2.29
N THR A 187 -19.83 -24.69 -1.67
CA THR A 187 -18.97 -25.32 -0.65
C THR A 187 -18.11 -26.48 -1.18
N ALA A 188 -18.74 -27.49 -1.79
CA ALA A 188 -18.07 -28.66 -2.37
C ALA A 188 -18.91 -29.28 -3.51
N PRO A 189 -18.29 -29.95 -4.48
CA PRO A 189 -18.99 -30.77 -5.47
C PRO A 189 -19.72 -31.97 -4.86
N LYS A 190 -20.91 -32.30 -5.39
CA LYS A 190 -21.73 -33.47 -4.98
C LYS A 190 -21.55 -34.63 -5.97
N PRO A 191 -21.86 -35.90 -5.64
CA PRO A 191 -21.58 -37.04 -6.52
C PRO A 191 -22.23 -36.96 -7.90
N LEU A 192 -23.39 -36.30 -8.01
CA LEU A 192 -24.08 -36.02 -9.28
C LEU A 192 -23.17 -35.42 -10.37
N VAL A 193 -22.15 -34.62 -9.98
CA VAL A 193 -21.29 -33.91 -10.93
C VAL A 193 -20.46 -34.86 -11.80
N LYS A 194 -20.29 -36.13 -11.37
CA LYS A 194 -19.62 -37.16 -12.16
C LYS A 194 -20.35 -37.47 -13.48
N LYS A 195 -21.66 -37.20 -13.53
CA LYS A 195 -22.50 -37.35 -14.73
C LYS A 195 -22.80 -36.01 -15.41
N PHE A 196 -22.33 -34.89 -14.86
CA PHE A 196 -22.53 -33.56 -15.44
C PHE A 196 -21.50 -33.28 -16.53
N THR A 197 -21.91 -32.76 -17.68
CA THR A 197 -21.00 -32.53 -18.83
C THR A 197 -20.91 -31.06 -19.27
N GLY A 198 -21.63 -30.16 -18.59
CA GLY A 198 -21.62 -28.72 -18.87
C GLY A 198 -20.45 -27.97 -18.24
N ARG A 199 -20.53 -26.64 -18.23
CA ARG A 199 -19.54 -25.78 -17.54
C ARG A 199 -19.76 -25.83 -16.03
N HIS A 200 -18.79 -26.37 -15.29
CA HIS A 200 -18.90 -26.55 -13.84
C HIS A 200 -18.08 -25.49 -13.10
N PHE A 201 -18.71 -24.83 -12.12
CA PHE A 201 -18.10 -23.87 -11.22
C PHE A 201 -18.11 -24.39 -9.78
N LEU A 202 -17.11 -23.99 -9.01
CA LEU A 202 -17.05 -24.20 -7.57
C LEU A 202 -17.08 -22.84 -6.86
N GLY A 203 -18.12 -22.64 -6.05
CA GLY A 203 -18.20 -21.58 -5.03
C GLY A 203 -17.87 -22.16 -3.66
N GLY A 204 -17.43 -21.34 -2.70
CA GLY A 204 -17.01 -21.82 -1.38
C GLY A 204 -15.55 -21.56 -1.01
N ARG A 205 -14.92 -20.52 -1.59
CA ARG A 205 -13.54 -20.11 -1.30
C ARG A 205 -13.33 -19.51 0.10
N PHE A 206 -14.33 -19.63 0.99
CA PHE A 206 -14.28 -19.22 2.39
C PHE A 206 -13.96 -20.38 3.36
N LEU A 207 -13.86 -21.62 2.86
CA LEU A 207 -13.42 -22.76 3.67
C LEU A 207 -11.96 -22.58 4.13
N SER A 208 -11.70 -22.81 5.42
CA SER A 208 -10.33 -22.82 5.94
C SER A 208 -9.55 -24.01 5.37
N PRO A 209 -8.21 -23.93 5.25
CA PRO A 209 -7.38 -25.07 4.85
C PRO A 209 -7.62 -26.30 5.72
N GLU A 210 -7.80 -26.10 7.03
CA GLU A 210 -8.07 -27.19 7.98
C GLU A 210 -9.40 -27.90 7.73
N MET A 211 -10.46 -27.15 7.39
CA MET A 211 -11.75 -27.73 7.00
C MET A 211 -11.68 -28.43 5.64
N ALA A 212 -10.95 -27.85 4.69
CA ALA A 212 -10.71 -28.47 3.39
C ALA A 212 -10.00 -29.82 3.55
N ASP A 213 -8.96 -29.87 4.38
CA ASP A 213 -8.21 -31.10 4.66
C ASP A 213 -9.08 -32.13 5.40
N LYS A 214 -9.85 -31.70 6.41
CA LYS A 214 -10.75 -32.59 7.19
C LYS A 214 -11.78 -33.30 6.32
N TYR A 215 -12.41 -32.57 5.40
CA TYR A 215 -13.41 -33.10 4.48
C TYR A 215 -12.81 -33.63 3.17
N ASN A 216 -11.47 -33.63 3.06
CA ASN A 216 -10.73 -34.09 1.90
C ASN A 216 -11.19 -33.40 0.60
N LEU A 217 -11.29 -32.06 0.63
CA LEU A 217 -11.76 -31.21 -0.45
C LEU A 217 -10.60 -30.61 -1.24
N ASP A 218 -10.72 -30.60 -2.56
CA ASP A 218 -9.76 -29.96 -3.45
C ASP A 218 -10.16 -28.49 -3.67
N ILE A 219 -9.68 -27.59 -2.81
CA ILE A 219 -9.95 -26.14 -2.94
C ILE A 219 -8.79 -25.48 -3.68
N PRO A 220 -9.03 -24.83 -4.83
CA PRO A 220 -7.96 -24.13 -5.57
C PRO A 220 -7.32 -23.03 -4.72
N ALA A 221 -5.99 -22.94 -4.76
CA ALA A 221 -5.18 -22.05 -3.92
C ALA A 221 -5.69 -20.58 -3.94
N CYS A 222 -5.79 -19.99 -2.76
CA CYS A 222 -6.66 -18.86 -2.45
C CYS A 222 -6.18 -17.47 -2.92
N PHE A 223 -5.19 -17.35 -3.80
CA PHE A 223 -4.45 -16.07 -3.93
C PHE A 223 -4.13 -15.56 -5.35
N ALA A 224 -4.51 -16.26 -6.42
CA ALA A 224 -4.18 -15.79 -7.77
C ALA A 224 -5.22 -14.81 -8.36
N GLU A 225 -6.50 -15.03 -8.08
CA GLU A 225 -7.62 -14.30 -8.70
C GLU A 225 -8.64 -14.03 -7.60
N ARG A 226 -8.90 -12.75 -7.28
CA ARG A 226 -9.71 -12.24 -6.14
C ARG A 226 -11.22 -12.58 -6.23
N GLU A 227 -11.56 -13.72 -6.81
CA GLU A 227 -12.93 -14.16 -7.12
C GLU A 227 -13.37 -15.26 -6.15
N GLN A 228 -14.65 -15.28 -5.75
CA GLN A 228 -15.25 -16.32 -4.89
C GLN A 228 -15.57 -17.61 -5.67
N THR A 229 -15.46 -17.57 -7.00
CA THR A 229 -15.92 -18.63 -7.90
C THR A 229 -14.86 -19.02 -8.91
N THR A 230 -14.59 -20.31 -9.06
CA THR A 230 -13.61 -20.85 -10.01
C THR A 230 -14.26 -21.86 -10.95
N GLN A 231 -13.88 -21.83 -12.23
CA GLN A 231 -14.38 -22.80 -13.21
C GLN A 231 -13.50 -24.06 -13.19
N LEU A 232 -14.13 -25.21 -13.00
CA LEU A 232 -13.47 -26.51 -12.99
C LEU A 232 -13.28 -27.02 -14.42
N LYS A 233 -12.06 -27.46 -14.77
CA LYS A 233 -11.78 -28.12 -16.05
C LYS A 233 -11.97 -29.63 -15.88
N MET A 234 -13.08 -30.17 -16.36
CA MET A 234 -13.27 -31.63 -16.39
C MET A 234 -12.54 -32.26 -17.58
N VAL A 235 -11.80 -33.34 -17.35
CA VAL A 235 -11.22 -34.17 -18.43
C VAL A 235 -11.88 -35.56 -18.35
N PRO A 236 -12.31 -36.17 -19.48
CA PRO A 236 -12.81 -37.54 -19.49
C PRO A 236 -11.72 -38.50 -19.00
N ARG A 237 -12.01 -39.34 -18.00
CA ARG A 237 -11.05 -40.31 -17.45
C ARG A 237 -10.80 -41.42 -18.48
N ALA A 238 -9.55 -41.57 -18.93
CA ALA A 238 -9.08 -42.82 -19.54
C ALA A 238 -8.99 -43.94 -18.46
N PRO A 239 -9.11 -45.23 -18.82
CA PRO A 239 -9.19 -46.33 -17.86
C PRO A 239 -7.90 -46.45 -17.03
N SER A 240 -8.02 -46.77 -15.74
CA SER A 240 -6.90 -46.83 -14.80
C SER A 240 -5.94 -47.98 -15.09
N ARG A 241 -4.69 -47.71 -14.72
CA ARG A 241 -3.46 -48.54 -14.75
C ARG A 241 -3.54 -49.88 -13.98
N GLU A 242 -4.71 -50.30 -13.54
CA GLU A 242 -4.96 -51.56 -12.82
C GLU A 242 -5.09 -52.77 -13.78
N ALA A 243 -5.17 -52.54 -15.10
CA ALA A 243 -5.24 -53.59 -16.11
C ALA A 243 -3.87 -54.10 -16.63
N LEU A 244 -2.73 -53.58 -16.15
CA LEU A 244 -1.42 -53.84 -16.80
C LEU A 244 -0.31 -54.44 -15.92
N THR A 245 -0.59 -54.83 -14.68
CA THR A 245 0.41 -55.53 -13.88
C THR A 245 -0.25 -56.39 -12.83
N LEU A 246 -0.42 -57.69 -13.12
CA LEU A 246 -0.27 -58.80 -12.18
C LEU A 246 -0.40 -60.13 -12.94
N LEU A 247 0.70 -60.54 -13.57
CA LEU A 247 0.99 -61.93 -13.89
C LEU A 247 2.30 -62.30 -13.18
N LYS A 248 2.24 -63.41 -12.43
CA LYS A 248 3.32 -64.23 -11.83
C LYS A 248 3.60 -64.06 -10.32
N HIS A 249 2.87 -64.92 -9.58
CA HIS A 249 3.33 -65.95 -8.62
C HIS A 249 4.31 -65.60 -7.50
N SER A 250 4.35 -66.25 -6.32
CA SER A 250 3.50 -67.13 -5.49
C SER A 250 4.47 -67.58 -4.38
N VAL A 251 4.12 -67.55 -3.08
CA VAL A 251 4.35 -68.63 -2.07
C VAL A 251 3.55 -68.25 -0.80
N ARG A 252 2.87 -69.24 -0.23
CA ARG A 252 1.95 -69.29 0.94
C ARG A 252 2.65 -70.03 2.12
N PRO A 253 2.00 -70.34 3.27
CA PRO A 253 1.06 -69.59 4.13
C PRO A 253 1.32 -69.84 5.66
N SER A 254 0.35 -69.44 6.52
CA SER A 254 -0.09 -69.98 7.85
C SER A 254 -0.01 -68.95 9.01
N VAL A 255 -0.94 -68.81 9.98
CA VAL A 255 -2.17 -69.52 10.36
C VAL A 255 -2.99 -68.66 11.39
N VAL A 256 -4.33 -68.69 11.25
CA VAL A 256 -5.43 -68.74 12.24
C VAL A 256 -5.72 -67.61 13.28
N VAL A 257 -6.99 -67.20 13.20
CA VAL A 257 -7.87 -66.42 14.10
C VAL A 257 -8.31 -67.22 15.33
N ARG A 258 -8.51 -66.58 16.50
CA ARG A 258 -9.67 -66.89 17.36
C ARG A 258 -10.03 -65.79 18.36
N SER A 259 -11.32 -65.45 18.31
CA SER A 259 -12.15 -64.73 19.27
C SER A 259 -12.34 -65.49 20.59
N GLN A 260 -12.68 -64.78 21.68
CA GLN A 260 -13.80 -65.16 22.54
C GLN A 260 -14.27 -64.03 23.47
N THR A 261 -15.59 -63.85 23.47
CA THR A 261 -16.44 -63.09 24.38
C THR A 261 -16.76 -63.91 25.63
N GLN A 262 -17.02 -63.25 26.77
CA GLN A 262 -18.07 -63.71 27.72
C GLN A 262 -18.53 -62.62 28.70
N ARG A 263 -19.86 -62.52 28.83
CA ARG A 263 -20.67 -61.77 29.82
C ARG A 263 -20.87 -62.61 31.08
N CYS A 264 -21.17 -61.95 32.20
CA CYS A 264 -22.16 -62.30 33.24
C CYS A 264 -21.96 -61.38 34.46
N LEU A 265 -22.89 -61.06 35.36
CA LEU A 265 -24.34 -61.01 35.47
C LEU A 265 -24.62 -60.26 36.80
N LEU A 266 -25.84 -59.73 36.98
CA LEU A 266 -26.34 -58.95 38.11
C LEU A 266 -26.38 -59.72 39.46
N SER A 267 -26.31 -58.98 40.58
CA SER A 267 -27.12 -59.27 41.78
C SER A 267 -27.30 -58.03 42.68
N SER A 268 -28.54 -57.79 43.05
CA SER A 268 -29.05 -56.83 44.03
C SER A 268 -28.88 -57.28 45.48
N THR A 269 -28.65 -56.36 46.44
CA THR A 269 -29.43 -56.24 47.71
C THR A 269 -28.95 -55.11 48.64
N THR A 270 -29.94 -54.46 49.27
CA THR A 270 -29.99 -53.85 50.62
C THR A 270 -29.24 -52.55 50.97
N ARG A 271 -30.03 -51.53 51.35
CA ARG A 271 -29.65 -50.34 52.16
C ARG A 271 -29.41 -50.72 53.62
N PRO A 272 -28.61 -49.91 54.34
CA PRO A 272 -29.18 -49.15 55.46
C PRO A 272 -28.74 -47.67 55.50
N THR A 273 -29.54 -46.87 56.19
CA THR A 273 -29.43 -45.42 56.44
C THR A 273 -28.57 -45.08 57.67
N LEU A 274 -27.84 -43.95 57.62
CA LEU A 274 -27.46 -42.97 58.67
C LEU A 274 -26.04 -42.38 58.39
N PRO A 275 -25.63 -41.21 58.93
CA PRO A 275 -26.31 -39.93 59.14
C PRO A 275 -25.59 -38.77 58.40
N SER A 276 -26.17 -37.56 58.49
CA SER A 276 -25.68 -36.32 57.87
C SER A 276 -24.26 -35.93 58.30
N HIS A 277 -23.31 -35.96 57.37
CA HIS A 277 -22.07 -35.19 57.46
C HIS A 277 -22.09 -34.07 56.43
N ALA A 278 -21.86 -32.85 56.90
CA ALA A 278 -21.75 -31.64 56.10
C ALA A 278 -20.75 -31.88 54.96
N GLN A 279 -21.23 -31.75 53.72
CA GLN A 279 -20.33 -31.71 52.57
C GLN A 279 -19.49 -30.43 52.67
N PRO A 280 -18.17 -30.50 52.50
CA PRO A 280 -17.36 -29.31 52.31
C PRO A 280 -17.88 -28.58 51.08
N GLN A 281 -18.06 -27.26 51.19
CA GLN A 281 -18.37 -26.41 50.05
C GLN A 281 -17.30 -26.64 48.98
N ILE A 282 -17.67 -27.36 47.92
CA ILE A 282 -16.89 -27.47 46.71
C ILE A 282 -16.73 -26.01 46.23
N PRO A 283 -15.51 -25.48 46.06
CA PRO A 283 -15.34 -24.16 45.50
C PRO A 283 -16.05 -24.18 44.14
N GLN A 284 -17.01 -23.28 43.95
CA GLN A 284 -17.72 -23.12 42.68
C GLN A 284 -16.68 -23.15 41.57
N GLN A 285 -16.61 -24.27 40.85
CA GLN A 285 -15.83 -24.33 39.63
C GLN A 285 -16.49 -23.30 38.72
N SER A 286 -15.77 -22.21 38.48
CA SER A 286 -16.07 -21.27 37.41
C SER A 286 -16.05 -22.07 36.12
N ILE A 287 -17.19 -22.63 35.75
CA ILE A 287 -17.41 -23.18 34.42
C ILE A 287 -17.34 -21.96 33.51
N ARG A 288 -16.19 -21.76 32.86
CA ARG A 288 -16.06 -20.76 31.79
C ARG A 288 -17.05 -21.15 30.71
N ASN A 289 -18.20 -20.48 30.69
CA ASN A 289 -19.14 -20.57 29.58
C ASN A 289 -18.40 -20.23 28.28
N THR A 290 -18.59 -21.09 27.29
CA THR A 290 -18.27 -20.94 25.84
C THR A 290 -17.58 -19.65 25.42
N ALA A 291 -16.36 -19.79 24.85
CA ALA A 291 -15.62 -18.69 24.24
C ALA A 291 -16.48 -17.92 23.24
N THR A 292 -16.79 -16.66 23.54
CA THR A 292 -17.45 -15.74 22.63
C THR A 292 -16.53 -15.42 21.46
N PHE A 293 -17.04 -15.58 20.23
CA PHE A 293 -16.35 -15.11 19.03
C PHE A 293 -16.07 -13.61 19.21
N THR A 294 -14.80 -13.24 19.32
CA THR A 294 -14.38 -11.85 19.42
C THR A 294 -14.30 -11.31 17.99
N HIS A 295 -15.31 -10.56 17.57
CA HIS A 295 -15.32 -9.93 16.25
C HIS A 295 -14.08 -9.05 16.04
N SER A 296 -13.61 -8.91 14.80
CA SER A 296 -12.52 -8.00 14.45
C SER A 296 -12.78 -6.57 14.90
N HIS A 297 -14.03 -6.12 14.90
CA HIS A 297 -14.39 -4.78 15.39
C HIS A 297 -14.10 -4.60 16.89
N HIS A 298 -14.07 -5.65 17.71
CA HIS A 298 -13.63 -5.54 19.11
C HIS A 298 -12.12 -5.32 19.21
N ALA A 299 -11.33 -5.97 18.35
CA ALA A 299 -9.90 -5.72 18.27
C ALA A 299 -9.63 -4.28 17.80
N GLU A 300 -10.34 -3.83 16.77
CA GLU A 300 -10.26 -2.44 16.28
C GLU A 300 -10.70 -1.44 17.36
N ALA A 301 -11.79 -1.69 18.09
CA ALA A 301 -12.28 -0.79 19.14
C ALA A 301 -11.29 -0.63 20.31
N VAL A 302 -10.51 -1.67 20.65
CA VAL A 302 -9.48 -1.60 21.70
C VAL A 302 -8.25 -0.82 21.23
N SER A 303 -8.03 -0.74 19.92
CA SER A 303 -6.87 -0.07 19.33
C SER A 303 -7.11 1.41 19.02
N VAL A 304 -8.35 1.89 19.08
CA VAL A 304 -8.64 3.33 18.93
C VAL A 304 -8.01 4.12 20.08
N ILE A 305 -7.16 5.09 19.76
CA ILE A 305 -6.59 6.00 20.75
C ILE A 305 -7.66 6.99 21.19
N PRO A 306 -8.06 7.05 22.47
CA PRO A 306 -8.93 8.12 22.97
C PRO A 306 -8.13 9.44 23.07
N THR A 307 -8.68 10.53 22.54
CA THR A 307 -8.11 11.88 22.74
C THR A 307 -8.41 12.37 24.15
N THR A 308 -7.42 13.02 24.76
CA THR A 308 -7.57 13.75 26.02
C THR A 308 -7.42 15.27 25.83
N VAL A 309 -7.23 15.70 24.59
CA VAL A 309 -7.00 17.10 24.22
C VAL A 309 -8.29 17.89 24.32
N ASP A 310 -8.27 18.94 25.14
CA ASP A 310 -9.30 19.98 25.18
C ASP A 310 -8.81 21.23 24.43
N THR A 311 -9.40 21.49 23.27
CA THR A 311 -9.03 22.63 22.40
C THR A 311 -9.41 23.98 23.01
N SER A 312 -10.25 24.01 24.06
CA SER A 312 -10.63 25.23 24.76
C SER A 312 -9.60 25.68 25.81
N ASN A 313 -8.68 24.78 26.22
CA ASN A 313 -7.67 25.02 27.23
C ASN A 313 -6.69 26.15 26.81
N ALA A 314 -6.25 26.96 27.79
CA ALA A 314 -5.27 28.02 27.60
C ALA A 314 -3.93 27.51 27.07
N ASP A 315 -3.44 26.36 27.55
CA ASP A 315 -2.19 25.78 27.07
C ASP A 315 -2.27 25.37 25.59
N PHE A 316 -3.40 24.81 25.15
CA PHE A 316 -3.64 24.45 23.76
C PHE A 316 -3.64 25.70 22.87
N LYS A 317 -4.36 26.75 23.29
CA LYS A 317 -4.43 28.01 22.55
C LYS A 317 -3.07 28.69 22.41
N GLU A 318 -2.25 28.66 23.47
CA GLU A 318 -0.91 29.26 23.43
C GLU A 318 0.05 28.44 22.56
N ASN A 319 0.04 27.11 22.67
CA ASN A 319 0.80 26.24 21.78
C ASN A 319 0.42 26.50 20.31
N LYS A 320 -0.88 26.57 20.03
CA LYS A 320 -1.43 26.83 18.70
C LYS A 320 -0.94 28.17 18.17
N ARG A 321 -1.05 29.24 18.97
CA ARG A 321 -0.57 30.57 18.59
C ARG A 321 0.90 30.56 18.20
N GLN A 322 1.77 29.93 19.00
CA GLN A 322 3.21 29.88 18.74
C GLN A 322 3.57 29.04 17.52
N MET A 323 2.90 27.89 17.33
CA MET A 323 3.14 27.03 16.17
C MET A 323 2.60 27.65 14.89
N ASP A 324 1.43 28.29 14.94
CA ASP A 324 0.84 29.00 13.81
C ASP A 324 1.76 30.17 13.39
N GLU A 325 2.34 30.92 14.34
CA GLU A 325 3.36 31.95 14.07
C GLU A 325 4.63 31.39 13.41
N ALA A 326 5.15 30.27 13.91
CA ALA A 326 6.30 29.59 13.31
C ALA A 326 6.00 29.08 11.89
N THR A 327 4.78 28.60 11.67
CA THR A 327 4.31 28.10 10.37
C THR A 327 4.09 29.26 9.38
N GLU A 328 3.54 30.38 9.83
CA GLU A 328 3.38 31.58 9.01
C GLU A 328 4.73 32.14 8.55
N ASN A 329 5.71 32.19 9.46
CA ASN A 329 7.09 32.57 9.11
C ASN A 329 7.70 31.64 8.05
N LEU A 330 7.47 30.32 8.18
CA LEU A 330 7.91 29.35 7.18
C LEU A 330 7.21 29.57 5.83
N VAL A 331 5.89 29.81 5.82
CA VAL A 331 5.12 30.07 4.60
C VAL A 331 5.63 31.34 3.89
N ASN A 332 5.94 32.39 4.66
CA ASN A 332 6.52 33.63 4.12
C ASN A 332 7.90 33.38 3.49
N LEU A 333 8.76 32.62 4.17
CA LEU A 333 10.08 32.23 3.63
C LEU A 333 9.95 31.39 2.36
N HIS A 334 9.07 30.38 2.36
CA HIS A 334 8.81 29.56 1.18
C HIS A 334 8.25 30.40 0.02
N THR A 335 7.37 31.36 0.30
CA THR A 335 6.83 32.27 -0.72
C THR A 335 7.93 33.13 -1.32
N LYS A 336 8.85 33.66 -0.51
CA LYS A 336 10.03 34.40 -0.98
C LYS A 336 10.93 33.53 -1.84
N ILE A 337 11.29 32.34 -1.36
CA ILE A 337 12.16 31.38 -2.08
C ILE A 337 11.52 30.92 -3.39
N ALA A 338 10.20 30.75 -3.41
CA ALA A 338 9.48 30.31 -4.60
C ALA A 338 9.57 31.30 -5.77
N GLN A 339 9.91 32.57 -5.51
CA GLN A 339 10.13 33.57 -6.56
C GLN A 339 11.38 33.29 -7.40
N GLY A 340 12.35 32.51 -6.88
CA GLY A 340 13.62 32.24 -7.55
C GLY A 340 14.56 33.44 -7.49
N GLY A 341 15.24 33.73 -8.59
CA GLY A 341 16.19 34.83 -8.67
C GLY A 341 15.54 36.23 -8.63
N PRO A 342 16.37 37.30 -8.61
CA PRO A 342 15.88 38.68 -8.59
C PRO A 342 14.93 38.99 -9.75
N GLN A 343 13.98 39.91 -9.56
CA GLN A 343 12.95 40.23 -10.57
C GLN A 343 13.55 40.55 -11.95
N LYS A 344 14.63 41.33 -12.01
CA LYS A 344 15.36 41.64 -13.25
C LYS A 344 15.84 40.39 -14.01
N ALA A 345 16.27 39.35 -13.30
CA ALA A 345 16.71 38.09 -13.91
C ALA A 345 15.52 37.29 -14.45
N ARG A 346 14.39 37.29 -13.73
CA ARG A 346 13.13 36.66 -14.14
C ARG A 346 12.55 37.32 -15.38
N ASP A 347 12.49 38.66 -15.41
CA ASP A 347 12.00 39.41 -16.56
C ASP A 347 12.87 39.14 -17.79
N LYS A 348 14.20 39.12 -17.64
CA LYS A 348 15.13 38.76 -18.71
C LYS A 348 14.93 37.32 -19.19
N HIS A 349 14.59 36.39 -18.30
CA HIS A 349 14.30 35.00 -18.65
C HIS A 349 13.02 34.89 -19.49
N ILE A 350 11.95 35.58 -19.08
CA ILE A 350 10.67 35.62 -19.80
C ILE A 350 10.82 36.36 -21.15
N GLN A 351 11.57 37.46 -21.21
CA GLN A 351 11.87 38.19 -22.46
C GLN A 351 12.59 37.33 -23.51
N ARG A 352 13.26 36.25 -23.08
CA ARG A 352 13.89 35.27 -23.98
C ARG A 352 12.90 34.19 -24.48
N GLY A 353 11.62 34.30 -24.15
CA GLY A 353 10.58 33.33 -24.53
C GLY A 353 10.57 32.06 -23.66
N LYS A 354 11.29 32.06 -22.53
CA LYS A 354 11.46 30.87 -21.68
C LYS A 354 10.43 30.84 -20.55
N MET A 355 9.92 29.65 -20.23
CA MET A 355 9.10 29.42 -19.05
C MET A 355 9.95 29.43 -17.78
N LEU A 356 9.42 29.93 -16.67
CA LEU A 356 10.10 29.81 -15.37
C LEU A 356 10.10 28.35 -14.90
N VAL A 357 11.05 28.00 -14.03
CA VAL A 357 11.24 26.60 -13.58
C VAL A 357 9.98 25.98 -12.98
N ARG A 358 9.24 26.73 -12.13
CA ARG A 358 8.01 26.24 -11.50
C ARG A 358 6.84 26.17 -12.47
N ASP A 359 6.80 27.03 -13.49
CA ASP A 359 5.82 26.97 -14.57
C ASP A 359 6.05 25.72 -15.43
N ARG A 360 7.33 25.40 -15.72
CA ARG A 360 7.71 24.17 -16.43
C ARG A 360 7.27 22.92 -15.66
N ILE A 361 7.51 22.87 -14.35
CA ILE A 361 7.06 21.77 -13.49
C ILE A 361 5.52 21.67 -13.50
N SER A 362 4.82 22.80 -13.35
CA SER A 362 3.35 22.84 -13.34
C SER A 362 2.74 22.35 -14.66
N ALA A 363 3.37 22.65 -15.79
CA ALA A 363 2.95 22.16 -17.10
C ALA A 363 3.36 20.69 -17.36
N LEU A 364 4.41 20.19 -16.69
CA LEU A 364 4.88 18.82 -16.79
C LEU A 364 3.98 17.83 -16.03
N ILE A 365 3.56 18.18 -14.82
CA ILE A 365 2.79 17.29 -13.93
C ILE A 365 1.33 17.13 -14.39
N ASP A 366 0.72 16.01 -14.03
CA ASP A 366 -0.68 15.72 -14.34
C ASP A 366 -1.61 16.66 -13.56
N PRO A 367 -2.61 17.27 -14.23
CA PRO A 367 -3.57 18.15 -13.57
C PRO A 367 -4.30 17.47 -12.40
N GLY A 368 -4.42 18.18 -11.28
CA GLY A 368 -5.08 17.68 -10.08
C GLY A 368 -4.25 16.70 -9.24
N THR A 369 -3.00 16.43 -9.62
CA THR A 369 -2.08 15.61 -8.82
C THR A 369 -1.16 16.47 -7.95
N PRO A 370 -0.73 15.97 -6.77
CA PRO A 370 0.19 16.71 -5.91
C PRO A 370 1.62 16.68 -6.46
N PHE A 371 2.38 17.73 -6.13
CA PHE A 371 3.84 17.77 -6.29
C PHE A 371 4.49 17.89 -4.91
N LEU A 372 5.24 16.86 -4.51
CA LEU A 372 6.01 16.86 -3.26
C LEU A 372 7.38 17.49 -3.54
N GLU A 373 7.49 18.80 -3.34
CA GLU A 373 8.76 19.51 -3.44
C GLU A 373 9.69 19.17 -2.27
N LEU A 374 10.99 19.04 -2.55
CA LEU A 374 12.02 18.62 -1.60
C LEU A 374 13.04 19.74 -1.34
N SER A 375 13.45 19.87 -0.08
CA SER A 375 14.51 20.77 0.41
C SER A 375 14.35 22.20 -0.12
N GLN A 376 13.15 22.77 0.07
CA GLN A 376 12.81 24.13 -0.38
C GLN A 376 13.76 25.19 0.18
N MET A 377 14.20 25.02 1.43
CA MET A 377 15.10 25.95 2.12
C MET A 377 16.58 25.82 1.74
N ALA A 378 16.96 24.89 0.85
CA ALA A 378 18.36 24.65 0.50
C ALA A 378 19.10 25.95 0.14
N GLY A 379 20.28 26.16 0.72
CA GLY A 379 21.11 27.35 0.46
C GLY A 379 20.69 28.62 1.22
N TYR A 380 19.60 28.58 1.98
CA TYR A 380 19.17 29.73 2.78
C TYR A 380 20.23 30.12 3.82
N ASP A 381 20.66 31.38 3.76
CA ASP A 381 21.65 31.99 4.67
C ASP A 381 22.98 31.21 4.77
N MET A 382 23.47 30.69 3.62
CA MET A 382 24.71 29.90 3.57
C MET A 382 25.89 30.59 2.87
N TYR A 383 25.65 31.48 1.91
CA TYR A 383 26.67 31.99 0.99
C TYR A 383 26.94 33.50 1.13
N GLY A 384 26.74 34.04 2.34
CA GLY A 384 26.97 35.45 2.64
C GLY A 384 26.05 36.35 1.82
N GLU A 385 26.63 37.18 0.94
CA GLU A 385 25.85 38.09 0.08
C GLU A 385 25.14 37.39 -1.08
N ASP A 386 25.55 36.16 -1.41
CA ASP A 386 24.92 35.40 -2.48
C ASP A 386 23.61 34.75 -1.98
N ASP A 387 22.48 35.31 -2.42
CA ASP A 387 21.18 34.65 -2.26
C ASP A 387 21.02 33.54 -3.32
N VAL A 388 20.84 32.30 -2.85
CA VAL A 388 20.73 31.09 -3.68
C VAL A 388 19.45 30.32 -3.28
N PRO A 389 18.26 30.88 -3.54
CA PRO A 389 16.99 30.29 -3.10
C PRO A 389 16.82 28.87 -3.66
N ALA A 390 16.36 27.97 -2.80
CA ALA A 390 16.22 26.53 -3.07
C ALA A 390 17.50 25.85 -3.61
N GLY A 391 18.67 26.47 -3.45
CA GLY A 391 19.94 25.99 -3.98
C GLY A 391 20.04 26.13 -5.51
N GLY A 392 19.23 26.99 -6.14
CA GLY A 392 19.22 27.16 -7.61
C GLY A 392 18.64 25.96 -8.38
N ILE A 393 17.95 25.06 -7.68
CA ILE A 393 17.36 23.85 -8.27
C ILE A 393 16.07 23.47 -7.54
N VAL A 394 15.01 23.21 -8.29
CA VAL A 394 13.75 22.69 -7.77
C VAL A 394 13.72 21.18 -7.99
N THR A 395 13.56 20.43 -6.90
CA THR A 395 13.50 18.96 -6.93
C THR A 395 12.22 18.51 -6.27
N GLY A 396 11.60 17.45 -6.79
CA GLY A 396 10.39 16.92 -6.16
C GLY A 396 9.82 15.72 -6.90
N ILE A 397 8.78 15.14 -6.31
CA ILE A 397 8.09 13.98 -6.85
C ILE A 397 6.72 14.43 -7.35
N GLY A 398 6.46 14.21 -8.64
CA GLY A 398 5.19 14.54 -9.29
C GLY A 398 4.66 13.36 -10.08
N THR A 399 3.37 13.38 -10.41
CA THR A 399 2.78 12.40 -11.32
C THR A 399 2.85 12.93 -12.73
N VAL A 400 3.41 12.16 -13.66
CA VAL A 400 3.51 12.47 -15.08
C VAL A 400 2.96 11.28 -15.86
N ASN A 401 1.87 11.49 -16.60
CA ASN A 401 1.20 10.44 -17.36
C ASN A 401 0.84 9.20 -16.51
N GLY A 402 0.37 9.42 -15.27
CA GLY A 402 0.03 8.39 -14.30
C GLY A 402 1.23 7.73 -13.59
N VAL A 403 2.46 8.17 -13.85
CA VAL A 403 3.70 7.62 -13.27
C VAL A 403 4.30 8.61 -12.26
N GLN A 404 4.69 8.15 -11.08
CA GLN A 404 5.45 8.98 -10.13
C GLN A 404 6.89 9.13 -10.61
N CYS A 405 7.32 10.36 -10.88
CA CYS A 405 8.65 10.67 -11.38
C CYS A 405 9.38 11.60 -10.41
N MET A 406 10.69 11.40 -10.30
CA MET A 406 11.57 12.39 -9.69
C MET A 406 11.85 13.48 -10.74
N VAL A 407 11.50 14.72 -10.42
CA VAL A 407 11.76 15.89 -11.26
C VAL A 407 12.90 16.69 -10.65
N VAL A 408 13.88 17.03 -11.46
CA VAL A 408 15.04 17.84 -11.10
C VAL A 408 15.18 18.97 -12.11
N ALA A 409 14.89 20.19 -11.71
CA ALA A 409 14.78 21.33 -12.62
C ALA A 409 15.65 22.50 -12.17
N ASN A 410 16.57 22.95 -13.02
CA ASN A 410 17.42 24.09 -12.71
C ASN A 410 16.64 25.41 -12.77
N ASP A 411 16.91 26.30 -11.82
CA ASP A 411 16.42 27.67 -11.87
C ASP A 411 17.48 28.59 -12.47
N ALA A 412 17.40 28.82 -13.78
CA ALA A 412 18.31 29.71 -14.50
C ALA A 412 18.26 31.18 -14.02
N THR A 413 17.22 31.58 -13.28
CA THR A 413 17.11 32.93 -12.73
C THR A 413 18.01 33.12 -11.50
N VAL A 414 18.35 32.03 -10.81
CA VAL A 414 19.23 32.03 -9.62
C VAL A 414 20.68 31.88 -10.07
N LYS A 415 21.42 32.99 -10.10
CA LYS A 415 22.86 33.01 -10.45
C LYS A 415 23.17 32.27 -11.77
N GLY A 416 22.25 32.33 -12.75
CA GLY A 416 22.38 31.65 -14.04
C GLY A 416 22.19 30.12 -13.98
N GLY A 417 21.57 29.59 -12.94
CA GLY A 417 21.41 28.16 -12.70
C GLY A 417 22.73 27.46 -12.36
N THR A 418 23.72 28.19 -11.84
CA THR A 418 25.04 27.63 -11.52
C THR A 418 25.00 26.72 -10.30
N TYR A 419 25.81 25.66 -10.31
CA TYR A 419 25.87 24.70 -9.21
C TYR A 419 26.78 25.21 -8.09
N TYR A 420 26.17 25.57 -6.96
CA TYR A 420 26.83 25.75 -5.67
C TYR A 420 27.01 24.39 -4.98
N PRO A 421 27.85 24.29 -3.92
CA PRO A 421 28.01 23.04 -3.17
C PRO A 421 26.66 22.44 -2.71
N VAL A 422 25.72 23.27 -2.27
CA VAL A 422 24.38 22.83 -1.86
C VAL A 422 23.53 22.34 -3.04
N THR A 423 23.71 22.91 -4.23
CA THR A 423 23.01 22.49 -5.46
C THR A 423 23.40 21.06 -5.82
N VAL A 424 24.70 20.75 -5.75
CA VAL A 424 25.21 19.39 -5.97
C VAL A 424 24.61 18.43 -4.95
N LYS A 425 24.69 18.79 -3.66
CA LYS A 425 24.12 17.97 -2.58
C LYS A 425 22.63 17.71 -2.77
N LYS A 426 21.87 18.72 -3.22
CA LYS A 426 20.42 18.61 -3.50
C LYS A 426 20.12 17.73 -4.70
N HIS A 427 20.86 17.89 -5.79
CA HIS A 427 20.73 17.02 -6.96
C HIS A 427 21.03 15.56 -6.58
N LEU A 428 22.14 15.30 -5.88
CA LEU A 428 22.50 13.95 -5.43
C LEU A 428 21.45 13.36 -4.49
N ARG A 429 20.87 14.15 -3.57
CA ARG A 429 19.78 13.67 -2.71
C ARG A 429 18.55 13.27 -3.52
N ALA A 430 18.17 14.05 -4.53
CA ALA A 430 17.06 13.71 -5.42
C ALA A 430 17.32 12.38 -6.16
N GLN A 431 18.54 12.16 -6.66
CA GLN A 431 18.92 10.88 -7.28
C GLN A 431 18.93 9.72 -6.27
N THR A 432 19.37 9.92 -5.03
CA THR A 432 19.29 8.89 -4.00
C THR A 432 17.84 8.48 -3.74
N ILE A 433 16.92 9.45 -3.62
CA ILE A 433 15.48 9.18 -3.47
C ILE A 433 14.95 8.43 -4.70
N ALA A 434 15.32 8.85 -5.91
CA ALA A 434 14.89 8.19 -7.14
C ALA A 434 15.41 6.74 -7.23
N GLN A 435 16.69 6.52 -6.94
CA GLN A 435 17.32 5.20 -6.98
C GLN A 435 16.71 4.25 -5.95
N GLU A 436 16.58 4.70 -4.69
CA GLU A 436 16.06 3.88 -3.61
C GLU A 436 14.60 3.48 -3.86
N ASN A 437 13.79 4.41 -4.40
CA ASN A 437 12.36 4.19 -4.63
C ASN A 437 12.01 3.77 -6.07
N ARG A 438 13.02 3.61 -6.95
CA ARG A 438 12.90 3.31 -8.38
C ARG A 438 11.96 4.27 -9.13
N LEU A 439 12.20 5.58 -9.00
CA LEU A 439 11.44 6.60 -9.72
C LEU A 439 12.14 6.97 -11.03
N PRO A 440 11.44 6.97 -12.18
CA PRO A 440 11.95 7.59 -13.39
C PRO A 440 12.37 9.04 -13.13
N CYS A 441 13.53 9.43 -13.65
CA CYS A 441 14.10 10.76 -13.47
C CYS A 441 13.80 11.65 -14.69
N ILE A 442 13.33 12.87 -14.45
CA ILE A 442 13.16 13.90 -15.46
C ILE A 442 14.02 15.11 -15.08
N TYR A 443 15.04 15.38 -15.90
CA TYR A 443 15.96 16.50 -15.72
C TYR A 443 15.56 17.66 -16.64
N LEU A 444 15.09 18.77 -16.07
CA LEU A 444 14.85 20.02 -16.82
C LEU A 444 16.11 20.88 -16.71
N VAL A 445 16.98 20.74 -17.71
CA VAL A 445 18.36 21.26 -17.69
C VAL A 445 18.40 22.67 -18.24
N ASP A 446 18.90 23.60 -17.42
CA ASP A 446 19.05 25.01 -17.75
C ASP A 446 20.10 25.65 -16.82
N SER A 447 21.38 25.32 -17.04
CA SER A 447 22.46 25.62 -16.11
C SER A 447 23.70 26.19 -16.80
N GLY A 448 24.19 27.33 -16.29
CA GLY A 448 25.44 27.94 -16.71
C GLY A 448 26.72 27.20 -16.30
N GLY A 449 26.62 26.06 -15.60
CA GLY A 449 27.77 25.26 -15.14
C GLY A 449 28.01 25.32 -13.63
N ALA A 450 29.25 25.11 -13.18
CA ALA A 450 29.62 25.14 -11.77
C ALA A 450 29.87 26.58 -11.27
N ASN A 451 29.61 26.82 -9.98
CA ASN A 451 30.04 28.05 -9.32
C ASN A 451 31.57 28.03 -9.15
N LEU A 452 32.29 28.75 -10.01
CA LEU A 452 33.77 28.72 -10.07
C LEU A 452 34.46 29.14 -8.76
N PRO A 453 34.00 30.16 -8.00
CA PRO A 453 34.62 30.51 -6.72
C PRO A 453 34.62 29.35 -5.72
N ASN A 454 33.58 28.51 -5.72
CA ASN A 454 33.45 27.35 -4.83
C ASN A 454 33.81 26.02 -5.51
N GLN A 455 34.60 26.03 -6.59
CA GLN A 455 34.86 24.82 -7.40
C GLN A 455 35.46 23.65 -6.60
N ALA A 456 36.26 23.93 -5.56
CA ALA A 456 36.88 22.91 -4.71
C ALA A 456 35.84 22.07 -3.95
N ASP A 457 34.69 22.67 -3.62
CA ASP A 457 33.56 22.05 -2.93
C ASP A 457 32.46 21.59 -3.89
N VAL A 458 32.72 21.66 -5.20
CA VAL A 458 31.76 21.32 -6.27
C VAL A 458 32.28 20.22 -7.19
N PHE A 459 33.60 20.09 -7.39
CA PHE A 459 34.17 19.23 -8.44
C PHE A 459 34.83 17.92 -7.96
N PRO A 460 35.80 17.92 -7.02
CA PRO A 460 36.76 16.80 -6.91
C PRO A 460 36.31 15.56 -6.11
N ASP A 461 35.46 15.70 -5.10
CA ASP A 461 35.21 14.63 -4.10
C ASP A 461 34.11 13.64 -4.53
N VAL A 462 33.98 12.52 -3.80
CA VAL A 462 33.06 11.41 -4.10
C VAL A 462 31.58 11.83 -4.21
N ASN A 463 31.20 12.89 -3.49
CA ASN A 463 29.83 13.44 -3.48
C ASN A 463 29.76 14.81 -4.17
N HIS A 464 30.67 15.08 -5.08
CA HIS A 464 30.70 16.28 -5.91
C HIS A 464 30.05 16.03 -7.28
N PHE A 465 30.10 17.03 -8.18
CA PHE A 465 29.31 17.12 -9.40
C PHE A 465 29.40 15.87 -10.30
N GLY A 466 30.58 15.25 -10.40
CA GLY A 466 30.76 14.01 -11.18
C GLY A 466 29.92 12.82 -10.71
N ARG A 467 29.49 12.81 -9.44
CA ARG A 467 28.64 11.75 -8.89
C ARG A 467 27.24 11.72 -9.52
N ILE A 468 26.78 12.85 -10.06
CA ILE A 468 25.50 12.94 -10.78
C ILE A 468 25.51 11.97 -11.96
N PHE A 469 26.57 11.99 -12.78
CA PHE A 469 26.72 11.15 -13.97
C PHE A 469 26.87 9.68 -13.61
N TYR A 470 27.67 9.38 -12.58
CA TYR A 470 27.81 8.02 -12.05
C TYR A 470 26.44 7.46 -11.65
N ASN A 471 25.65 8.23 -10.88
CA ASN A 471 24.32 7.80 -10.45
C ASN A 471 23.37 7.63 -11.64
N GLN A 472 23.37 8.54 -12.63
CA GLN A 472 22.55 8.40 -13.85
C GLN A 472 22.85 7.09 -14.59
N ALA A 473 24.12 6.81 -14.86
CA ALA A 473 24.52 5.57 -15.53
C ALA A 473 24.12 4.32 -14.74
N ARG A 474 24.27 4.35 -13.41
CA ARG A 474 23.89 3.23 -12.54
C ARG A 474 22.36 3.04 -12.49
N MET A 475 21.59 4.12 -12.43
CA MET A 475 20.13 4.08 -12.46
C MET A 475 19.60 3.57 -13.80
N SER A 476 20.14 4.05 -14.93
CA SER A 476 19.83 3.52 -16.27
C SER A 476 20.12 2.00 -16.34
N ALA A 477 21.28 1.55 -15.86
CA ALA A 477 21.62 0.12 -15.77
C ALA A 477 20.67 -0.69 -14.85
N MET A 478 20.07 -0.06 -13.84
CA MET A 478 19.05 -0.66 -12.98
C MET A 478 17.65 -0.68 -13.61
N GLY A 479 17.50 -0.18 -14.84
CA GLY A 479 16.21 -0.04 -15.53
C GLY A 479 15.35 1.10 -14.98
N ILE A 480 15.96 2.11 -14.35
CA ILE A 480 15.29 3.33 -13.92
C ILE A 480 15.48 4.39 -15.02
N PRO A 481 14.42 4.74 -15.78
CA PRO A 481 14.56 5.61 -16.93
C PRO A 481 15.08 7.01 -16.59
N GLN A 482 16.02 7.50 -17.39
CA GLN A 482 16.62 8.83 -17.29
C GLN A 482 16.18 9.66 -18.51
N ILE A 483 15.37 10.70 -18.29
CA ILE A 483 14.89 11.60 -19.35
C ILE A 483 15.47 12.99 -19.11
N SER A 484 16.09 13.60 -20.12
CA SER A 484 16.57 14.98 -20.07
C SER A 484 15.83 15.88 -21.04
N VAL A 485 15.59 17.11 -20.60
CA VAL A 485 15.00 18.20 -21.39
C VAL A 485 15.92 19.41 -21.28
N VAL A 486 16.69 19.68 -22.33
CA VAL A 486 17.64 20.79 -22.40
C VAL A 486 16.91 22.04 -22.89
N MET A 487 16.64 22.93 -21.93
CA MET A 487 15.85 24.15 -22.12
C MET A 487 16.72 25.42 -22.02
N GLY A 488 18.04 25.28 -22.13
CA GLY A 488 18.99 26.37 -22.03
C GLY A 488 20.44 25.90 -22.13
N PRO A 489 21.40 26.69 -21.63
CA PRO A 489 22.80 26.28 -21.61
C PRO A 489 23.01 25.00 -20.81
N CYS A 490 23.89 24.14 -21.32
CA CYS A 490 24.35 22.90 -20.71
C CYS A 490 25.84 22.72 -21.04
N THR A 491 26.69 23.38 -20.24
CA THR A 491 28.12 23.54 -20.56
C THR A 491 29.03 22.66 -19.71
N ALA A 492 30.19 22.30 -20.26
CA ALA A 492 31.26 21.56 -19.61
C ALA A 492 30.78 20.23 -19.00
N GLY A 493 31.04 20.00 -17.71
CA GLY A 493 30.58 18.78 -17.05
C GLY A 493 29.06 18.61 -17.16
N GLY A 494 28.28 19.70 -17.17
CA GLY A 494 26.82 19.63 -17.23
C GLY A 494 26.30 18.93 -18.49
N ALA A 495 27.06 18.98 -19.60
CA ALA A 495 26.73 18.34 -20.87
C ALA A 495 26.53 16.82 -20.75
N TYR A 496 27.09 16.18 -19.73
CA TYR A 496 26.89 14.75 -19.49
C TYR A 496 25.50 14.41 -18.94
N VAL A 497 24.76 15.35 -18.32
CA VAL A 497 23.38 15.09 -17.87
C VAL A 497 22.50 14.65 -19.04
N PRO A 498 22.37 15.42 -20.14
CA PRO A 498 21.62 15.00 -21.31
C PRO A 498 22.30 13.86 -22.09
N SER A 499 23.63 13.89 -22.22
CA SER A 499 24.36 12.88 -23.01
C SER A 499 24.28 11.47 -22.42
N MET A 500 24.09 11.34 -21.10
CA MET A 500 23.96 10.07 -20.38
C MET A 500 22.52 9.74 -19.97
N SER A 501 21.54 10.48 -20.51
CA SER A 501 20.12 10.15 -20.36
C SER A 501 19.67 9.21 -21.47
N ASP A 502 18.72 8.32 -21.14
CA ASP A 502 18.17 7.31 -22.06
C ASP A 502 17.40 7.98 -23.20
N GLU A 503 16.61 9.02 -22.89
CA GLU A 503 15.95 9.91 -23.87
C GLU A 503 16.30 11.37 -23.58
N ASN A 504 16.65 12.12 -24.63
CA ASN A 504 17.12 13.49 -24.55
C ASN A 504 16.36 14.40 -25.53
N ILE A 505 15.73 15.43 -24.99
CA ILE A 505 14.95 16.44 -25.73
C ILE A 505 15.70 17.77 -25.66
N ILE A 506 15.84 18.49 -26.76
CA ILE A 506 16.48 19.81 -26.81
C ILE A 506 15.55 20.85 -27.45
N VAL A 507 15.50 22.06 -26.88
CA VAL A 507 14.75 23.19 -27.45
C VAL A 507 15.60 23.89 -28.51
N GLU A 508 15.07 23.99 -29.74
CA GLU A 508 15.72 24.65 -30.88
C GLU A 508 16.02 26.13 -30.59
N ASN A 509 17.20 26.62 -31.00
CA ASN A 509 17.64 28.01 -30.80
C ASN A 509 17.68 28.49 -29.34
N GLN A 510 17.68 27.57 -28.37
CA GLN A 510 17.62 27.88 -26.95
C GLN A 510 18.47 26.92 -26.10
N GLY A 511 18.34 25.62 -26.33
CA GLY A 511 19.14 24.58 -25.71
C GLY A 511 20.52 24.50 -26.36
N HIS A 512 21.57 24.41 -25.54
CA HIS A 512 22.94 24.30 -26.04
C HIS A 512 23.73 23.30 -25.22
N ILE A 513 24.36 22.31 -25.86
CA ILE A 513 25.18 21.28 -25.21
C ILE A 513 26.61 21.38 -25.73
N PHE A 514 27.60 21.59 -24.86
CA PHE A 514 29.00 21.55 -25.27
C PHE A 514 29.93 21.35 -24.08
N LEU A 515 31.06 20.66 -24.29
CA LEU A 515 32.10 20.50 -23.26
C LEU A 515 32.91 21.78 -23.03
N ALA A 516 33.04 22.62 -24.06
CA ALA A 516 33.68 23.91 -23.98
C ALA A 516 32.79 24.91 -24.72
N GLY A 517 32.30 25.94 -24.04
CA GLY A 517 31.50 26.98 -24.69
C GLY A 517 32.33 27.88 -25.60
N PRO A 518 31.68 28.72 -26.42
CA PRO A 518 32.38 29.60 -27.38
C PRO A 518 33.54 30.43 -26.79
N PRO A 519 33.44 30.99 -25.56
CA PRO A 519 34.57 31.71 -24.96
C PRO A 519 35.80 30.82 -24.74
N LEU A 520 35.60 29.56 -24.35
CA LEU A 520 36.67 28.62 -24.08
C LEU A 520 37.26 28.05 -25.38
N VAL A 521 36.42 27.77 -26.38
CA VAL A 521 36.87 27.35 -27.72
C VAL A 521 37.74 28.43 -28.36
N LYS A 522 37.29 29.70 -28.31
CA LYS A 522 38.08 30.83 -28.80
C LYS A 522 39.40 30.98 -28.06
N ALA A 523 39.40 30.82 -26.73
CA ALA A 523 40.62 30.93 -25.93
C ALA A 523 41.62 29.79 -26.22
N ALA A 524 41.14 28.57 -26.49
CA ALA A 524 41.98 27.39 -26.70
C ALA A 524 42.48 27.23 -28.13
N THR A 525 41.68 27.61 -29.14
CA THR A 525 41.93 27.30 -30.56
C THR A 525 41.98 28.53 -31.46
N GLY A 526 41.46 29.67 -31.00
CA GLY A 526 41.25 30.87 -31.82
C GLY A 526 39.98 30.83 -32.68
N GLU A 527 39.26 29.71 -32.74
CA GLU A 527 38.02 29.57 -33.49
C GLU A 527 36.90 30.47 -32.91
N VAL A 528 36.21 31.19 -33.79
CA VAL A 528 35.06 32.02 -33.42
C VAL A 528 33.80 31.36 -33.99
N VAL A 529 33.05 30.74 -33.10
CA VAL A 529 31.82 29.99 -33.41
C VAL A 529 30.69 30.48 -32.50
N SER A 530 29.45 30.48 -32.99
CA SER A 530 28.29 30.82 -32.17
C SER A 530 27.92 29.65 -31.23
N ALA A 531 27.10 29.90 -30.21
CA ALA A 531 26.64 28.82 -29.34
C ALA A 531 25.76 27.80 -30.09
N GLU A 532 24.92 28.27 -31.02
CA GLU A 532 24.03 27.43 -31.82
C GLU A 532 24.83 26.57 -32.82
N ASP A 533 25.83 27.14 -33.48
CA ASP A 533 26.67 26.40 -34.43
C ASP A 533 27.58 25.37 -33.73
N LEU A 534 28.00 25.65 -32.50
CA LEU A 534 28.89 24.78 -31.73
C LEU A 534 28.15 23.60 -31.08
N GLY A 535 26.91 23.80 -30.63
CA GLY A 535 26.21 22.84 -29.79
C GLY A 535 24.70 23.04 -29.70
N GLY A 536 24.09 23.61 -30.74
CA GLY A 536 22.65 23.89 -30.79
C GLY A 536 21.78 22.66 -31.03
N GLY A 537 20.46 22.88 -31.02
CA GLY A 537 19.46 21.82 -31.12
C GLY A 537 19.54 21.03 -32.43
N LYS A 538 19.75 21.71 -33.56
CA LYS A 538 19.85 21.06 -34.88
C LYS A 538 21.11 20.22 -35.00
N LEU A 539 22.25 20.76 -34.59
CA LEU A 539 23.52 20.02 -34.62
C LEU A 539 23.41 18.70 -33.85
N HIS A 540 22.79 18.73 -32.67
CA HIS A 540 22.64 17.53 -31.85
C HIS A 540 21.58 16.55 -32.34
N SER A 541 20.53 17.03 -33.00
CA SER A 541 19.44 16.17 -33.48
C SER A 541 19.67 15.60 -34.88
N GLU A 542 20.43 16.30 -35.73
CA GLU A 542 20.62 15.94 -37.14
C GLU A 542 22.02 15.39 -37.45
N VAL A 543 23.05 15.83 -36.72
CA VAL A 543 24.46 15.53 -37.05
C VAL A 543 25.10 14.60 -36.03
N SER A 544 25.15 15.01 -34.76
CA SER A 544 25.91 14.26 -33.73
C SER A 544 25.13 13.17 -33.01
N GLY A 545 23.79 13.19 -33.05
CA GLY A 545 22.94 12.20 -32.37
C GLY A 545 22.90 12.32 -30.85
N VAL A 546 23.45 13.41 -30.26
CA VAL A 546 23.43 13.66 -28.81
C VAL A 546 22.01 13.82 -28.28
N THR A 547 21.06 14.28 -29.11
CA THR A 547 19.65 14.51 -28.75
C THR A 547 18.73 13.67 -29.63
N ASP A 548 17.64 13.16 -29.05
CA ASP A 548 16.68 12.27 -29.73
C ASP A 548 15.49 13.03 -30.30
N TYR A 549 15.12 14.16 -29.69
CA TYR A 549 14.00 14.97 -30.12
C TYR A 549 14.31 16.46 -30.09
N LEU A 550 13.96 17.14 -31.19
CA LEU A 550 14.03 18.59 -31.32
C LEU A 550 12.65 19.20 -31.00
N ALA A 551 12.60 20.03 -29.97
CA ALA A 551 11.42 20.81 -29.58
C ALA A 551 11.51 22.24 -30.12
N VAL A 552 10.36 22.86 -30.39
CA VAL A 552 10.32 24.24 -30.94
C VAL A 552 10.31 25.30 -29.84
N ASP A 553 9.81 24.94 -28.66
CA ASP A 553 9.75 25.80 -27.47
C ASP A 553 9.67 24.94 -26.19
N ASP A 554 9.64 25.60 -25.02
CA ASP A 554 9.53 24.94 -23.73
C ASP A 554 8.24 24.10 -23.62
N ALA A 555 7.11 24.57 -24.13
CA ALA A 555 5.82 23.88 -24.03
C ALA A 555 5.82 22.56 -24.82
N HIS A 556 6.33 22.59 -26.06
CA HIS A 556 6.49 21.41 -26.89
C HIS A 556 7.47 20.41 -26.23
N ALA A 557 8.58 20.89 -25.66
CA ALA A 557 9.55 20.03 -24.98
C ALA A 557 8.92 19.25 -23.81
N LEU A 558 8.04 19.89 -23.04
CA LEU A 558 7.31 19.23 -21.95
C LEU A 558 6.29 18.21 -22.46
N VAL A 559 5.63 18.47 -23.60
CA VAL A 559 4.75 17.49 -24.25
C VAL A 559 5.55 16.24 -24.66
N LEU A 560 6.75 16.43 -25.23
CA LEU A 560 7.64 15.33 -25.59
C LEU A 560 8.11 14.55 -24.35
N ALA A 561 8.44 15.22 -23.26
CA ALA A 561 8.82 14.58 -22.00
C ALA A 561 7.68 13.72 -21.43
N ARG A 562 6.44 14.23 -21.43
CA ARG A 562 5.23 13.48 -21.04
C ARG A 562 4.99 12.27 -21.94
N ARG A 563 5.26 12.40 -23.25
CA ARG A 563 5.17 11.31 -24.21
C ARG A 563 6.20 10.21 -23.92
N SER A 564 7.45 10.58 -23.67
CA SER A 564 8.52 9.62 -23.28
C SER A 564 8.11 8.85 -22.03
N VAL A 565 7.61 9.52 -20.99
CA VAL A 565 7.07 8.86 -19.78
C VAL A 565 5.91 7.90 -20.11
N GLY A 566 5.04 8.28 -21.04
CA GLY A 566 3.93 7.44 -21.50
C GLY A 566 4.35 6.11 -22.13
N ASN A 567 5.54 6.08 -22.73
CA ASN A 567 6.09 4.94 -23.46
C ASN A 567 6.99 4.03 -22.60
N LEU A 568 7.21 4.36 -21.33
CA LEU A 568 8.10 3.60 -20.43
C LEU A 568 7.61 2.19 -20.09
N ASN A 569 6.38 1.82 -20.47
CA ASN A 569 5.71 0.61 -20.01
C ASN A 569 5.73 0.50 -18.47
N TRP A 570 5.68 1.65 -17.78
CA TRP A 570 5.74 1.72 -16.32
C TRP A 570 4.37 1.49 -15.69
N HIS A 571 4.34 0.90 -14.47
CA HIS A 571 3.10 0.76 -13.73
C HIS A 571 2.47 2.15 -13.51
N ARG A 572 1.28 2.35 -14.06
CA ARG A 572 0.52 3.59 -13.89
C ARG A 572 -0.34 3.45 -12.64
N ASN A 573 -0.27 4.45 -11.77
CA ASN A 573 -1.23 4.57 -10.67
C ASN A 573 -2.64 4.57 -11.28
N GLN A 574 -3.48 3.60 -10.88
CA GLN A 574 -4.85 3.51 -11.40
C GLN A 574 -5.60 4.81 -11.14
N THR A 575 -6.38 5.24 -12.13
CA THR A 575 -7.18 6.46 -12.09
C THR A 575 -8.15 6.44 -10.91
N ILE A 576 -8.35 7.61 -10.28
CA ILE A 576 -9.18 7.94 -9.10
C ILE A 576 -10.68 7.61 -9.31
N THR A 577 -11.00 6.35 -9.58
CA THR A 577 -12.38 5.86 -9.80
C THR A 577 -12.80 4.82 -8.78
N GLN A 578 -11.88 4.34 -7.94
CA GLN A 578 -12.20 3.55 -6.75
C GLN A 578 -12.21 4.49 -5.54
N GLN A 579 -13.28 4.46 -4.75
CA GLN A 579 -13.31 5.14 -3.46
C GLN A 579 -12.13 4.64 -2.60
N PRO A 580 -11.41 5.53 -1.92
CA PRO A 580 -10.31 5.12 -1.06
C PRO A 580 -10.79 4.12 -0.01
N THR A 581 -10.11 2.98 0.07
CA THR A 581 -10.42 1.89 1.01
C THR A 581 -9.83 2.12 2.41
N PHE A 582 -9.56 3.37 2.78
CA PHE A 582 -8.94 3.74 4.07
C PHE A 582 -9.87 4.66 4.87
N GLN A 583 -9.74 4.64 6.19
CA GLN A 583 -10.46 5.52 7.10
C GLN A 583 -9.62 6.75 7.38
N GLU A 584 -10.25 7.93 7.44
CA GLU A 584 -9.58 9.12 7.97
C GLU A 584 -9.37 8.99 9.49
N PRO A 585 -8.42 9.73 10.08
CA PRO A 585 -8.29 9.82 11.53
C PRO A 585 -9.58 10.35 12.15
N LEU A 586 -9.89 9.93 13.38
CA LEU A 586 -11.07 10.38 14.12
C LEU A 586 -10.93 11.83 14.61
N TYR A 587 -9.70 12.34 14.71
CA TYR A 587 -9.40 13.68 15.20
C TYR A 587 -8.75 14.53 14.11
N ASP A 588 -9.03 15.83 14.11
CA ASP A 588 -8.57 16.75 13.07
C ASP A 588 -7.03 16.93 13.13
N PRO A 589 -6.29 16.66 12.04
CA PRO A 589 -4.86 16.94 11.96
C PRO A 589 -4.48 18.40 12.25
N GLN A 590 -5.39 19.37 12.07
CA GLN A 590 -5.16 20.78 12.41
C GLN A 590 -4.96 21.01 13.91
N GLU A 591 -5.43 20.10 14.77
CA GLU A 591 -5.23 20.21 16.21
C GLU A 591 -3.77 19.98 16.62
N LEU A 592 -2.93 19.41 15.74
CA LEU A 592 -1.51 19.18 16.00
C LEU A 592 -0.76 20.46 16.38
N SER A 593 -1.15 21.61 15.80
CA SER A 593 -0.50 22.88 16.13
C SER A 593 -0.78 23.35 17.57
N GLY A 594 -1.93 22.96 18.15
CA GLY A 594 -2.24 23.22 19.56
C GLY A 594 -1.74 22.16 20.54
N ILE A 595 -1.44 20.96 20.06
CA ILE A 595 -0.88 19.87 20.88
C ILE A 595 0.62 20.08 21.12
N VAL A 596 1.33 20.50 20.07
CA VAL A 596 2.78 20.67 20.11
C VAL A 596 3.14 22.14 20.03
N GLY A 597 3.57 22.71 21.15
CA GLY A 597 4.11 24.07 21.20
C GLY A 597 5.58 24.15 20.78
N THR A 598 6.15 25.36 20.86
CA THR A 598 7.58 25.59 20.59
C THR A 598 8.47 25.35 21.80
N ASN A 599 7.89 25.25 23.00
CA ASN A 599 8.61 24.91 24.22
C ASN A 599 8.85 23.39 24.33
N LEU A 600 9.97 22.95 23.76
CA LEU A 600 10.39 21.54 23.75
C LEU A 600 10.80 20.98 25.13
N ARG A 601 10.75 21.78 26.21
CA ARG A 601 10.94 21.27 27.58
C ARG A 601 9.67 20.60 28.12
N ARG A 602 8.49 20.94 27.57
CA ARG A 602 7.23 20.28 27.90
C ARG A 602 7.19 18.92 27.22
N GLN A 603 6.64 17.92 27.91
CA GLN A 603 6.46 16.60 27.32
C GLN A 603 5.43 16.68 26.19
N ILE A 604 5.82 16.19 25.02
CA ILE A 604 4.92 16.08 23.86
C ILE A 604 4.13 14.77 24.01
N PRO A 605 2.78 14.81 24.04
CA PRO A 605 1.97 13.61 24.14
C PRO A 605 1.97 12.87 22.79
N ILE A 606 2.90 11.93 22.62
CA ILE A 606 3.18 11.32 21.30
C ILE A 606 1.99 10.52 20.75
N HIS A 607 1.17 9.92 21.61
CA HIS A 607 -0.06 9.22 21.21
C HIS A 607 -1.06 10.17 20.54
N GLU A 608 -1.13 11.44 20.95
CA GLU A 608 -2.01 12.45 20.35
C GLU A 608 -1.58 12.81 18.92
N ILE A 609 -0.25 12.75 18.64
CA ILE A 609 0.27 12.89 17.28
C ILE A 609 -0.12 11.66 16.44
N ILE A 610 0.13 10.45 16.97
CA ILE A 610 -0.19 9.19 16.28
C ILE A 610 -1.69 9.15 15.91
N ALA A 611 -2.57 9.48 16.86
CA ALA A 611 -4.01 9.47 16.68
C ALA A 611 -4.51 10.37 15.53
N ARG A 612 -3.76 11.42 15.16
CA ARG A 612 -4.12 12.37 14.09
C ARG A 612 -3.46 12.06 12.74
N ILE A 613 -2.57 11.08 12.68
CA ILE A 613 -1.89 10.69 11.44
C ILE A 613 -2.26 9.30 10.93
N VAL A 614 -2.78 8.41 11.78
CA VAL A 614 -3.14 7.03 11.41
C VAL A 614 -4.63 6.88 11.09
N ASP A 615 -4.94 5.90 10.22
CA ASP A 615 -6.30 5.60 9.78
C ASP A 615 -7.19 5.19 10.96
N GLY A 616 -8.37 5.80 11.06
CA GLY A 616 -9.34 5.53 12.14
C GLY A 616 -8.80 5.81 13.55
N SER A 617 -7.70 6.56 13.68
CA SER A 617 -6.98 6.75 14.95
C SER A 617 -6.65 5.43 15.68
N SER A 618 -6.50 4.34 14.91
CA SER A 618 -6.25 2.99 15.42
C SER A 618 -4.76 2.69 15.49
N PHE A 619 -4.29 2.30 16.67
CA PHE A 619 -2.90 2.00 16.95
C PHE A 619 -2.75 0.78 17.86
N ASP A 620 -2.20 -0.30 17.31
CA ASP A 620 -1.93 -1.54 18.03
C ASP A 620 -0.60 -1.41 18.79
N GLU A 621 -0.63 -0.87 20.01
CA GLU A 621 0.59 -0.61 20.77
C GLU A 621 1.28 -1.92 21.20
N PHE A 622 2.55 -2.05 20.79
CA PHE A 622 3.43 -3.14 21.16
C PHE A 622 4.16 -2.83 22.46
N LYS A 623 4.08 -3.74 23.43
CA LYS A 623 4.72 -3.60 24.76
C LYS A 623 4.42 -2.25 25.44
N PRO A 624 3.14 -1.86 25.64
CA PRO A 624 2.81 -0.58 26.26
C PRO A 624 3.39 -0.44 27.68
N LEU A 625 3.48 -1.55 28.43
CA LEU A 625 3.95 -1.57 29.83
C LEU A 625 5.47 -1.77 30.00
N TYR A 626 6.26 -1.82 28.92
CA TYR A 626 7.70 -2.05 28.99
C TYR A 626 8.45 -1.02 28.15
N GLY A 627 9.43 -0.31 28.72
CA GLY A 627 10.17 0.74 28.01
C GLY A 627 9.25 1.85 27.48
N SER A 628 8.36 2.38 28.33
CA SER A 628 7.28 3.31 27.96
C SER A 628 7.75 4.66 27.40
N THR A 629 9.04 5.00 27.54
CA THR A 629 9.63 6.18 26.90
C THR A 629 9.84 6.02 25.38
N LEU A 630 9.68 4.81 24.85
CA LEU A 630 9.61 4.56 23.42
C LEU A 630 8.30 3.83 23.10
N VAL A 631 7.39 4.55 22.47
CA VAL A 631 6.11 4.02 21.99
C VAL A 631 6.36 3.32 20.67
N THR A 632 5.88 2.09 20.54
CA THR A 632 6.00 1.31 19.31
C THR A 632 4.70 0.58 19.04
N GLY A 633 4.26 0.48 17.79
CA GLY A 633 3.02 -0.22 17.47
C GLY A 633 2.70 -0.22 15.99
N PHE A 634 1.69 -0.99 15.62
CA PHE A 634 1.24 -1.10 14.23
C PHE A 634 0.07 -0.16 13.97
N ALA A 635 0.01 0.38 12.76
CA ALA A 635 -1.08 1.21 12.30
C ALA A 635 -1.23 1.11 10.78
N LYS A 636 -2.16 1.89 10.23
CA LYS A 636 -2.25 2.13 8.79
C LYS A 636 -2.23 3.62 8.49
N ILE A 637 -1.66 4.01 7.35
CA ILE A 637 -1.73 5.38 6.81
C ILE A 637 -2.11 5.26 5.34
N TYR A 638 -3.25 5.84 4.96
CA TYR A 638 -3.82 5.70 3.61
C TYR A 638 -3.93 4.24 3.18
N GLY A 639 -4.27 3.34 4.12
CA GLY A 639 -4.39 1.90 3.90
C GLY A 639 -3.08 1.12 3.91
N HIS A 640 -1.92 1.79 3.87
CA HIS A 640 -0.62 1.12 3.95
C HIS A 640 -0.32 0.69 5.39
N PRO A 641 -0.01 -0.59 5.66
CA PRO A 641 0.41 -1.02 7.00
C PRO A 641 1.77 -0.42 7.34
N VAL A 642 1.91 0.10 8.56
CA VAL A 642 3.13 0.75 9.04
C VAL A 642 3.44 0.34 10.48
N GLY A 643 4.73 0.29 10.80
CA GLY A 643 5.22 0.19 12.16
C GLY A 643 5.71 1.56 12.62
N ILE A 644 5.19 2.08 13.73
CA ILE A 644 5.57 3.38 14.26
C ILE A 644 6.53 3.18 15.44
N VAL A 645 7.60 3.97 15.49
CA VAL A 645 8.56 4.05 16.59
C VAL A 645 8.69 5.52 16.99
N ALA A 646 8.21 5.87 18.18
CA ALA A 646 7.97 7.25 18.56
C ALA A 646 8.45 7.54 19.98
N ASN A 647 9.19 8.65 20.17
CA ASN A 647 9.71 8.99 21.49
C ASN A 647 8.63 9.59 22.39
N ASN A 648 8.60 9.14 23.64
CA ASN A 648 7.80 9.72 24.73
C ASN A 648 8.67 10.09 25.94
N GLY A 649 9.95 10.38 25.70
CA GLY A 649 10.96 10.67 26.72
C GLY A 649 12.35 10.21 26.31
N ILE A 650 13.28 10.23 27.27
CA ILE A 650 14.66 9.75 27.10
C ILE A 650 14.72 8.23 26.87
N LEU A 651 15.74 7.75 26.17
CA LEU A 651 15.92 6.33 25.90
C LEU A 651 16.60 5.61 27.07
N PHE A 652 15.90 4.62 27.62
CA PHE A 652 16.45 3.65 28.57
C PHE A 652 16.90 2.37 27.84
N SER A 653 17.52 1.48 28.61
CA SER A 653 17.97 0.17 28.17
C SER A 653 16.79 -0.67 27.65
N GLU A 654 15.69 -0.67 28.40
CA GLU A 654 14.43 -1.35 28.10
C GLU A 654 13.79 -0.80 26.83
N SER A 655 13.78 0.53 26.68
CA SER A 655 13.27 1.23 25.49
C SER A 655 14.06 0.82 24.25
N SER A 656 15.39 0.71 24.37
CA SER A 656 16.26 0.30 23.26
C SER A 656 16.04 -1.17 22.86
N LEU A 657 15.88 -2.07 23.84
CA LEU A 657 15.55 -3.47 23.60
C LEU A 657 14.16 -3.64 22.97
N LYS A 658 13.17 -2.86 23.43
CA LYS A 658 11.83 -2.80 22.84
C LYS A 658 11.89 -2.36 21.38
N GLY A 659 12.56 -1.23 21.11
CA GLY A 659 12.70 -0.69 19.76
C GLY A 659 13.41 -1.66 18.82
N ALA A 660 14.52 -2.26 19.25
CA ALA A 660 15.24 -3.26 18.45
C ALA A 660 14.35 -4.44 18.07
N HIS A 661 13.62 -5.01 19.04
CA HIS A 661 12.70 -6.12 18.79
C HIS A 661 11.57 -5.71 17.83
N PHE A 662 10.98 -4.53 18.02
CA PHE A 662 9.89 -4.05 17.17
C PHE A 662 10.35 -3.80 15.72
N VAL A 663 11.52 -3.18 15.53
CA VAL A 663 12.13 -2.97 14.20
C VAL A 663 12.40 -4.30 13.51
N GLN A 664 12.93 -5.30 14.23
CA GLN A 664 13.10 -6.66 13.68
C GLN A 664 11.78 -7.31 13.28
N LEU A 665 10.72 -7.10 14.07
CA LEU A 665 9.39 -7.62 13.77
C LEU A 665 8.81 -7.00 12.50
N CYS A 666 8.97 -5.69 12.31
CA CYS A 666 8.57 -4.99 11.08
C CYS A 666 9.39 -5.48 9.88
N GLY A 667 10.71 -5.65 10.05
CA GLY A 667 11.58 -6.24 9.02
C GLY A 667 11.13 -7.63 8.58
N LYS A 668 10.85 -8.53 9.53
CA LYS A 668 10.36 -9.89 9.24
C LYS A 668 9.02 -9.91 8.51
N ARG A 669 8.19 -8.89 8.72
CA ARG A 669 6.84 -8.78 8.12
C ARG A 669 6.82 -7.90 6.87
N HIS A 670 7.97 -7.35 6.46
CA HIS A 670 8.09 -6.37 5.37
C HIS A 670 7.17 -5.15 5.56
N ILE A 671 7.05 -4.67 6.79
CA ILE A 671 6.24 -3.50 7.14
C ILE A 671 7.14 -2.26 7.17
N PRO A 672 6.83 -1.19 6.39
CA PRO A 672 7.51 0.10 6.47
C PRO A 672 7.53 0.68 7.88
N LEU A 673 8.61 1.38 8.22
CA LEU A 673 8.81 1.99 9.54
C LEU A 673 8.67 3.51 9.47
N ILE A 674 7.98 4.09 10.47
CA ILE A 674 7.85 5.53 10.68
C ILE A 674 8.47 5.88 12.03
N PHE A 675 9.44 6.78 12.02
CA PHE A 675 10.11 7.29 13.20
C PHE A 675 9.60 8.69 13.52
N LEU A 676 9.04 8.89 14.70
CA LEU A 676 8.65 10.22 15.21
C LEU A 676 9.68 10.65 16.26
N GLN A 677 10.58 11.55 15.88
CA GLN A 677 11.69 11.97 16.74
C GLN A 677 11.28 13.09 17.67
N ASN A 678 11.37 12.81 18.97
CA ASN A 678 11.36 13.78 20.05
C ASN A 678 12.26 13.29 21.19
N ILE A 679 13.57 13.33 20.95
CA ILE A 679 14.57 12.69 21.78
C ILE A 679 15.68 13.66 22.18
N SER A 680 15.89 13.79 23.49
CA SER A 680 16.99 14.55 24.09
C SER A 680 18.24 13.71 24.36
N GLY A 681 18.15 12.37 24.24
CA GLY A 681 19.29 11.45 24.37
C GLY A 681 18.95 10.18 25.16
N PHE A 682 20.01 9.46 25.56
CA PHE A 682 19.92 8.28 26.40
C PHE A 682 20.02 8.65 27.88
N MET A 683 19.50 7.78 28.76
CA MET A 683 19.75 7.91 30.20
C MET A 683 21.25 7.77 30.48
N VAL A 684 21.77 8.64 31.36
CA VAL A 684 23.18 8.69 31.78
C VAL A 684 23.30 8.35 33.27
N GLY A 685 24.46 7.84 33.67
CA GLY A 685 24.76 7.52 35.07
C GLY A 685 25.40 6.14 35.24
N GLN A 686 26.05 5.92 36.38
CA GLN A 686 26.81 4.70 36.63
C GLN A 686 25.95 3.44 36.53
N ASP A 687 24.71 3.48 37.02
CA ASP A 687 23.81 2.33 36.99
C ASP A 687 23.29 2.02 35.58
N ALA A 688 23.06 3.06 34.75
CA ALA A 688 22.70 2.89 33.35
C ALA A 688 23.85 2.21 32.57
N GLU A 689 25.09 2.63 32.82
CA GLU A 689 26.29 2.01 32.22
C GLU A 689 26.49 0.56 32.68
N LYS A 690 26.40 0.29 33.99
CA LYS A 690 26.47 -1.08 34.53
C LYS A 690 25.35 -1.97 33.97
N GLY A 691 24.15 -1.42 33.79
CA GLY A 691 23.01 -2.08 33.16
C GLY A 691 23.20 -2.34 31.65
N GLY A 692 24.25 -1.77 31.04
CA GLY A 692 24.61 -1.98 29.64
C GLY A 692 23.80 -1.12 28.67
N ILE A 693 23.49 0.13 29.04
CA ILE A 693 22.80 1.08 28.17
C ILE A 693 23.45 1.18 26.78
N ALA A 694 24.78 1.22 26.71
CA ALA A 694 25.53 1.26 25.46
C ALA A 694 25.28 0.04 24.56
N LYS A 695 25.41 -1.18 25.08
CA LYS A 695 25.17 -2.42 24.29
C LYS A 695 23.70 -2.60 23.92
N ASN A 696 22.77 -2.00 24.65
CA ASN A 696 21.35 -2.10 24.37
C ASN A 696 20.90 -1.03 23.37
N GLY A 697 21.42 0.20 23.47
CA GLY A 697 21.32 1.21 22.41
C GLY A 697 21.92 0.73 21.10
N ALA A 698 23.07 0.06 21.14
CA ALA A 698 23.71 -0.53 19.96
C ALA A 698 22.81 -1.55 19.23
N LYS A 699 21.97 -2.31 19.94
CA LYS A 699 21.01 -3.24 19.31
C LYS A 699 19.94 -2.48 18.52
N LEU A 700 19.43 -1.38 19.05
CA LEU A 700 18.47 -0.51 18.34
C LEU A 700 19.11 0.06 17.08
N VAL A 701 20.29 0.65 17.21
CA VAL A 701 21.04 1.22 16.08
C VAL A 701 21.32 0.14 15.02
N THR A 702 21.77 -1.05 15.42
CA THR A 702 21.99 -2.19 14.52
C THR A 702 20.70 -2.57 13.79
N ALA A 703 19.58 -2.67 14.51
CA ALA A 703 18.29 -3.00 13.91
C ALA A 703 17.86 -1.94 12.87
N VAL A 704 18.00 -0.65 13.19
CA VAL A 704 17.66 0.46 12.28
C VAL A 704 18.56 0.49 11.05
N SER A 705 19.87 0.25 11.22
CA SER A 705 20.83 0.19 10.12
C SER A 705 20.58 -0.97 9.18
N CYS A 706 20.28 -2.16 9.70
CA CYS A 706 20.23 -3.39 8.92
C CYS A 706 18.84 -3.76 8.40
N VAL A 707 17.76 -3.14 8.90
CA VAL A 707 16.42 -3.48 8.44
C VAL A 707 16.20 -3.02 6.99
N ASP A 708 15.80 -3.96 6.15
CA ASP A 708 15.52 -3.76 4.72
C ASP A 708 14.02 -3.57 4.46
N VAL A 709 13.49 -2.48 5.02
CA VAL A 709 12.14 -1.97 4.75
C VAL A 709 12.22 -0.46 4.54
N PRO A 710 11.26 0.16 3.83
CA PRO A 710 11.20 1.61 3.74
C PRO A 710 11.11 2.24 5.15
N LYS A 711 12.00 3.21 5.42
CA LYS A 711 12.05 3.97 6.67
C LYS A 711 11.70 5.42 6.38
N PHE A 712 10.82 6.01 7.17
CA PHE A 712 10.44 7.42 7.10
C PHE A 712 10.65 8.07 8.45
N THR A 713 11.15 9.30 8.47
CA THR A 713 11.44 10.00 9.72
C THR A 713 10.75 11.35 9.72
N VAL A 714 10.08 11.69 10.82
CA VAL A 714 9.52 13.02 11.07
C VAL A 714 10.06 13.51 12.40
N VAL A 715 10.78 14.64 12.38
CA VAL A 715 11.28 15.28 13.59
C VAL A 715 10.19 16.23 14.10
N VAL A 716 9.51 15.83 15.16
CA VAL A 716 8.34 16.55 15.73
C VAL A 716 8.72 17.42 16.94
N GLY A 717 9.94 17.27 17.45
CA GLY A 717 10.46 18.02 18.59
C GLY A 717 11.99 18.05 18.58
N SER A 718 12.61 17.61 19.67
CA SER A 718 14.08 17.56 19.74
C SER A 718 14.66 16.33 19.04
N SER A 719 15.82 16.48 18.40
CA SER A 719 16.64 15.38 17.89
C SER A 719 18.08 15.60 18.30
N ALA A 720 18.43 15.10 19.49
CA ALA A 720 19.74 15.32 20.10
C ALA A 720 20.61 14.05 20.20
N GLY A 721 21.90 14.21 19.91
CA GLY A 721 22.96 13.24 20.19
C GLY A 721 22.69 11.84 19.66
N ALA A 722 23.03 10.82 20.46
CA ALA A 722 22.85 9.42 20.08
C ALA A 722 21.37 9.03 19.87
N GLY A 723 20.42 9.82 20.38
CA GLY A 723 19.00 9.63 20.14
C GLY A 723 18.63 9.77 18.67
N ASN A 724 19.24 10.73 17.97
CA ASN A 724 19.08 10.89 16.51
C ASN A 724 19.42 9.60 15.77
N TYR A 725 20.46 8.90 16.22
CA TYR A 725 20.96 7.69 15.59
C TYR A 725 19.99 6.51 15.76
N GLY A 726 19.58 6.25 17.00
CA GLY A 726 18.64 5.17 17.32
C GLY A 726 17.26 5.36 16.71
N MET A 727 16.89 6.59 16.35
CA MET A 727 15.59 6.94 15.78
C MET A 727 15.63 7.17 14.26
N CYS A 728 16.62 6.63 13.55
CA CYS A 728 16.74 6.74 12.09
C CYS A 728 16.91 8.18 11.56
N GLY A 729 17.84 8.92 12.15
CA GLY A 729 18.29 10.22 11.62
C GLY A 729 18.94 10.12 10.24
N ARG A 730 19.40 11.26 9.69
CA ARG A 730 19.86 11.38 8.29
C ARG A 730 20.90 10.35 7.86
N ALA A 731 21.81 9.97 8.75
CA ALA A 731 22.88 9.00 8.48
C ALA A 731 22.41 7.54 8.34
N TYR A 732 21.15 7.25 8.68
CA TYR A 732 20.56 5.90 8.65
C TYR A 732 19.65 5.69 7.42
N SER A 733 19.79 6.58 6.44
CA SER A 733 19.13 6.53 5.13
C SER A 733 17.61 6.27 5.19
N PRO A 734 16.83 7.11 5.89
CA PRO A 734 15.39 7.13 5.67
C PRO A 734 15.09 7.56 4.23
N ARG A 735 14.07 6.95 3.62
CA ARG A 735 13.60 7.27 2.26
C ARG A 735 13.23 8.74 2.17
N LEU A 736 12.54 9.25 3.19
CA LEU A 736 12.29 10.68 3.39
C LEU A 736 12.45 11.02 4.87
N LEU A 737 13.05 12.17 5.15
CA LEU A 737 13.14 12.77 6.49
C LEU A 737 12.56 14.18 6.43
N PHE A 738 11.52 14.47 7.21
CA PHE A 738 10.95 15.81 7.34
C PHE A 738 11.06 16.32 8.77
N THR A 739 11.00 17.64 8.91
CA THR A 739 11.15 18.32 10.19
C THR A 739 9.97 19.28 10.39
N TRP A 740 9.46 19.41 11.61
CA TRP A 740 8.45 20.42 11.94
C TRP A 740 9.09 21.80 12.22
N PRO A 741 8.34 22.91 12.13
CA PRO A 741 8.90 24.25 12.29
C PRO A 741 9.51 24.50 13.67
N ASN A 742 8.98 23.86 14.71
CA ASN A 742 9.45 23.97 16.09
C ASN A 742 10.66 23.07 16.43
N ALA A 743 10.99 22.13 15.54
CA ALA A 743 11.94 21.07 15.86
C ALA A 743 13.38 21.58 15.91
N LYS A 744 14.19 20.91 16.73
CA LYS A 744 15.61 21.27 16.94
C LYS A 744 16.50 20.06 16.79
N THR A 745 17.55 20.18 15.98
CA THR A 745 18.52 19.10 15.74
C THR A 745 19.92 19.54 16.14
N SER A 746 20.55 18.82 17.08
CA SER A 746 21.88 19.17 17.54
C SER A 746 22.65 17.97 18.12
N VAL A 747 23.95 18.13 18.33
CA VAL A 747 24.76 17.10 19.01
C VAL A 747 24.34 16.92 20.47
N MET A 748 23.98 18.02 21.14
CA MET A 748 23.39 18.05 22.48
C MET A 748 22.71 19.41 22.70
N GLY A 749 21.93 19.55 23.78
CA GLY A 749 21.26 20.82 24.08
C GLY A 749 22.25 21.95 24.34
N ALA A 750 21.92 23.19 23.94
CA ALA A 750 22.82 24.33 24.06
C ALA A 750 23.34 24.54 25.50
N GLU A 751 22.46 24.39 26.50
CA GLU A 751 22.83 24.49 27.92
C GLU A 751 23.83 23.40 28.33
N GLN A 752 23.61 22.15 27.90
CA GLN A 752 24.49 21.03 28.21
C GLN A 752 25.88 21.23 27.57
N LEU A 753 25.93 21.66 26.30
CA LEU A 753 27.19 21.86 25.60
C LEU A 753 28.01 22.98 26.24
N SER A 754 27.37 24.11 26.58
CA SER A 754 28.03 25.21 27.29
C SER A 754 28.59 24.75 28.63
N SER A 755 27.81 24.06 29.47
CA SER A 755 28.27 23.58 30.77
C SER A 755 29.42 22.56 30.67
N VAL A 756 29.41 21.69 29.66
CA VAL A 756 30.52 20.75 29.42
C VAL A 756 31.79 21.50 28.99
N MET A 757 31.68 22.52 28.13
CA MET A 757 32.84 23.32 27.72
C MET A 757 33.44 24.13 28.86
N GLU A 758 32.61 24.63 29.78
CA GLU A 758 33.05 25.27 31.03
C GLU A 758 33.81 24.27 31.92
N ALA A 759 33.24 23.07 32.13
CA ALA A 759 33.84 22.03 32.95
C ALA A 759 35.19 21.51 32.43
N VAL A 760 35.38 21.49 31.10
CA VAL A 760 36.64 21.08 30.44
C VAL A 760 37.68 22.23 30.41
N GLY A 761 37.40 23.36 31.08
CA GLY A 761 38.37 24.42 31.33
C GLY A 761 38.62 25.34 30.12
N LYS A 762 37.72 25.37 29.13
CA LYS A 762 37.79 26.36 28.05
C LYS A 762 37.01 27.61 28.46
N LYS A 763 37.59 28.80 28.25
CA LYS A 763 36.87 30.07 28.37
C LYS A 763 35.71 30.04 27.39
N VAL A 764 34.49 29.90 27.89
CA VAL A 764 33.31 29.79 27.05
C VAL A 764 33.00 31.15 26.46
N ASP A 765 32.99 31.21 25.14
CA ASP A 765 32.50 32.36 24.40
C ASP A 765 31.04 32.63 24.81
N PRO A 766 30.70 33.83 25.31
CA PRO A 766 29.32 34.19 25.64
C PRO A 766 28.34 33.98 24.48
N ALA A 767 28.81 34.06 23.23
CA ALA A 767 27.99 33.86 22.04
C ALA A 767 27.76 32.37 21.69
N LEU A 768 28.48 31.43 22.32
CA LEU A 768 28.40 30.01 22.00
C LEU A 768 26.97 29.47 22.14
N LYS A 769 26.27 29.82 23.22
CA LYS A 769 24.89 29.34 23.48
C LYS A 769 23.95 29.78 22.36
N ALA A 770 24.02 31.06 21.98
CA ALA A 770 23.19 31.63 20.91
C ALA A 770 23.52 30.99 19.55
N ARG A 771 24.81 30.75 19.29
CA ARG A 771 25.25 30.07 18.06
C ARG A 771 24.68 28.65 17.97
N ILE A 772 24.80 27.85 19.03
CA ILE A 772 24.27 26.47 19.03
C ILE A 772 22.75 26.48 18.86
N GLU A 773 22.08 27.44 19.49
CA GLU A 773 20.62 27.57 19.37
C GLU A 773 20.23 27.80 17.90
N HIS A 774 20.88 28.76 17.23
CA HIS A 774 20.66 29.04 15.82
C HIS A 774 21.02 27.84 14.92
N GLU A 775 22.17 27.21 15.14
CA GLU A 775 22.60 26.00 14.41
C GLU A 775 21.66 24.80 14.60
N SER A 776 20.82 24.83 15.64
CA SER A 776 19.85 23.78 15.92
C SER A 776 18.47 23.99 15.28
N GLU A 777 18.19 25.19 14.77
CA GLU A 777 16.90 25.54 14.18
C GLU A 777 16.58 24.70 12.92
N ALA A 778 15.30 24.41 12.71
CA ALA A 778 14.85 23.66 11.54
C ALA A 778 15.28 24.30 10.21
N THR A 779 15.25 25.63 10.12
CA THR A 779 15.69 26.41 8.94
C THR A 779 17.18 26.20 8.65
N PHE A 780 18.03 26.22 9.67
CA PHE A 780 19.47 26.02 9.53
C PHE A 780 19.80 24.60 9.01
N GLY A 781 19.13 23.58 9.56
CA GLY A 781 19.28 22.19 9.14
C GLY A 781 18.76 21.93 7.73
N SER A 782 17.58 22.46 7.39
CA SER A 782 16.97 22.29 6.07
C SER A 782 17.76 22.99 4.97
N ALA A 783 18.34 24.17 5.25
CA ALA A 783 19.26 24.85 4.35
C ALA A 783 20.46 23.97 3.94
N ARG A 784 20.90 23.11 4.85
CA ARG A 784 22.04 22.20 4.69
C ARG A 784 21.64 20.77 4.34
N LEU A 785 20.36 20.51 4.05
CA LEU A 785 19.82 19.20 3.67
C LEU A 785 20.01 18.10 4.72
N TRP A 786 19.91 18.46 6.00
CA TRP A 786 19.80 17.47 7.08
C TRP A 786 18.45 16.75 7.05
N ASP A 787 17.46 17.43 6.47
CA ASP A 787 16.13 16.94 6.11
C ASP A 787 15.82 17.17 4.62
N ASP A 788 14.70 16.62 4.19
CA ASP A 788 14.13 16.76 2.85
C ASP A 788 13.07 17.87 2.79
N GLY A 789 12.92 18.65 3.86
CA GLY A 789 12.01 19.79 3.94
C GLY A 789 11.41 20.00 5.34
N ILE A 790 10.98 21.24 5.57
CA ILE A 790 10.18 21.60 6.74
C ILE A 790 8.71 21.54 6.34
N ILE A 791 7.89 20.83 7.11
CA ILE A 791 6.47 20.66 6.84
C ILE A 791 5.63 21.17 8.02
N PRO A 792 4.48 21.83 7.76
CA PRO A 792 3.49 22.08 8.80
C PRO A 792 3.04 20.78 9.47
N PRO A 793 2.82 20.74 10.79
CA PRO A 793 2.41 19.54 11.51
C PRO A 793 1.22 18.79 10.88
N GLU A 794 0.20 19.52 10.47
CA GLU A 794 -1.03 19.01 9.85
C GLU A 794 -0.80 18.32 8.50
N HIS A 795 0.30 18.62 7.81
CA HIS A 795 0.66 17.99 6.54
C HIS A 795 1.35 16.64 6.70
N THR A 796 1.72 16.25 7.93
CA THR A 796 2.49 15.02 8.22
C THR A 796 1.86 13.78 7.61
N ARG A 797 0.54 13.57 7.82
CA ARG A 797 -0.19 12.43 7.26
C ARG A 797 -0.07 12.38 5.74
N ARG A 798 -0.37 13.48 5.06
CA ARG A 798 -0.34 13.59 3.58
C ARG A 798 1.05 13.29 3.02
N VAL A 799 2.09 13.84 3.64
CA VAL A 799 3.48 13.66 3.19
C VAL A 799 3.94 12.21 3.40
N LEU A 800 3.62 11.60 4.54
CA LEU A 800 3.87 10.17 4.77
C LEU A 800 3.11 9.30 3.77
N GLY A 801 1.86 9.63 3.45
CA GLY A 801 1.06 8.97 2.43
C GLY A 801 1.73 8.96 1.05
N MET A 802 2.15 10.13 0.58
CA MET A 802 2.87 10.25 -0.70
C MET A 802 4.19 9.46 -0.67
N GLY A 803 4.92 9.49 0.44
CA GLY A 803 6.14 8.72 0.63
C GLY A 803 5.93 7.20 0.63
N LEU A 804 4.87 6.72 1.28
CA LEU A 804 4.48 5.30 1.32
C LEU A 804 4.03 4.83 -0.06
N GLN A 805 3.23 5.63 -0.77
CA GLN A 805 2.82 5.34 -2.13
C GLN A 805 4.04 5.24 -3.06
N MET A 806 4.97 6.18 -2.96
CA MET A 806 6.24 6.17 -3.69
C MET A 806 7.04 4.88 -3.41
N ALA A 807 7.26 4.55 -2.14
CA ALA A 807 8.12 3.43 -1.76
C ALA A 807 7.47 2.06 -2.01
N CYS A 808 6.15 1.96 -1.95
CA CYS A 808 5.42 0.68 -1.99
C CYS A 808 4.66 0.43 -3.31
N GLY A 809 4.28 1.47 -4.05
CA GLY A 809 3.39 1.38 -5.21
C GLY A 809 4.05 1.57 -6.58
N GLY A 810 5.24 2.18 -6.64
CA GLY A 810 5.83 2.69 -7.88
C GLY A 810 6.68 1.73 -8.73
N GLN A 811 6.65 0.41 -8.49
CA GLN A 811 7.62 -0.52 -9.11
C GLN A 811 7.00 -1.47 -10.12
N ASN A 812 7.57 -1.55 -11.32
CA ASN A 812 7.39 -2.72 -12.19
C ASN A 812 8.08 -3.93 -11.56
N LYS A 813 7.29 -4.78 -10.89
CA LYS A 813 7.74 -6.09 -10.41
C LYS A 813 8.06 -6.96 -11.62
N GLY A 814 9.34 -7.20 -11.90
CA GLY A 814 9.80 -8.01 -13.03
C GLY A 814 10.99 -7.45 -13.82
N VAL A 815 11.41 -6.19 -13.60
CA VAL A 815 12.60 -5.59 -14.24
C VAL A 815 13.90 -5.97 -13.49
N GLU A 816 13.84 -6.95 -12.60
CA GLU A 816 15.02 -7.41 -11.87
C GLU A 816 15.85 -8.34 -12.76
N LYS A 817 16.79 -7.69 -13.47
CA LYS A 817 17.94 -8.21 -14.23
C LYS A 817 17.70 -8.44 -15.72
N GLU A 818 18.50 -7.76 -16.53
CA GLU A 818 19.04 -8.31 -17.79
C GLU A 818 20.30 -7.56 -18.29
N SER A 819 20.48 -6.25 -18.01
CA SER A 819 21.66 -5.50 -18.48
C SER A 819 22.72 -5.24 -17.39
N THR A 820 24.01 -5.38 -17.75
CA THR A 820 25.15 -4.97 -16.91
C THR A 820 25.58 -3.52 -17.14
N TRP A 821 25.04 -2.85 -18.15
CA TRP A 821 25.39 -1.49 -18.58
C TRP A 821 24.12 -0.62 -18.72
N GLY A 822 24.26 0.70 -18.63
CA GLY A 822 23.19 1.62 -19.01
C GLY A 822 22.96 1.63 -20.52
N VAL A 823 21.92 2.32 -20.98
CA VAL A 823 21.71 2.52 -22.42
C VAL A 823 22.86 3.36 -22.97
N PHE A 824 23.51 2.87 -24.03
CA PHE A 824 24.54 3.63 -24.74
C PHE A 824 23.90 4.43 -25.87
N ARG A 825 24.30 5.69 -25.97
CA ARG A 825 24.05 6.53 -27.14
C ARG A 825 25.20 6.28 -28.14
N MET A 826 24.89 5.60 -29.25
CA MET A 826 25.85 5.15 -30.27
C MET A 826 26.32 6.26 -31.21
#